data_AF-A0A960KUS1-F1
#
_entry.id   AF-A0A960KUS1-F1
#
_cell.length_a   1.000
_cell.length_b   1.000
_cell.length_c   1.000
_cell.angle_alpha   90.00
_cell.angle_beta   90.00
_cell.angle_gamma   90.00
#
_symmetry.space_group_name_H-M   'P 1'
#
loop_
_entity.id
_entity.type
_entity.pdbx_description
1 polymer ?
#
loop_
_entity_poly.entity_id
_entity_poly.type
_entity_poly.pdbx_seq_one_letter_code
_entity_poly.pdbx_strand_id
1 'polypeptide(L)'
;MAKRYFLNLTYVESDRCLSGPQGSLSLRPKLATVLELFLNQKNRVIPKEQFFAKCWPGTHVEERALAQVLSELRQAIDQVGGDKSCIETIPKKGYRLHVPITPTDPLTTTLVRNPKPIERVRPTKIPYKGLILLVLLGFILGVFLFKKDPTQALNPGKIAILPVQNLDLDPQWSWLALAIPDQLTYAMNNLGYECIPFPEVYREYLRLEDHPQKRALLGKSLGAPIFITCQLKKKKTAFVFEFFIDSAEPVQFEVQVKDPQACIEAVANRINLELGTNPPPPSFSAPYLDETYAKGLKLFLADDFEKAIPFLEVCFSEEPDHPTAGLILAKSYIQKNDFAKAEELISFMAGRDPFEVSMLAAELAFQKRDFQLCEENLSQIWDNPGASPWLNARAHSLAGTVFVRTNRQQEGFDHYRRAEQIYAEKQYFKGKISVVFNRLRAQQFAGLTTRLEDWQQLIDECSIIDNSFLKAHALMGAGDFHFYQSHYAEAYSHYTGSLNLRTSLKDERGIGACQAALGSTALRLGQWREAGGFLQAALEINLKNQDSYNAINQFIELAQVEIALKNFLEAELKLNKAMELAKTNQDNDGVQYAGLGLVQLNLAQDQVQVAHSRLQELKAEATENRRIQASQFLYEAVIAYLDKDPAKAVLLVHQAKALLPENEWNTNKQAYLDLYQKAVLLDTFPALPYTQNPLYTPDF
;
A
#
# COMPACT_ATOMS: atom_id res chain seq x y z
N MET A 1 -16.49 17.23 32.85
CA MET A 1 -15.15 16.92 32.31
C MET A 1 -14.13 17.81 33.00
N ALA A 2 -13.11 17.25 33.65
CA ALA A 2 -12.10 18.05 34.32
C ALA A 2 -11.01 18.47 33.31
N LYS A 3 -10.92 19.78 33.07
CA LYS A 3 -9.77 20.40 32.39
C LYS A 3 -8.77 20.86 33.44
N ARG A 4 -7.50 20.49 33.32
CA ARG A 4 -6.42 20.89 34.23
C ARG A 4 -5.44 21.81 33.51
N TYR A 5 -5.09 22.91 34.17
CA TYR A 5 -4.15 23.91 33.65
C TYR A 5 -2.84 23.87 34.45
N PHE A 6 -1.71 23.84 33.75
CA PHE A 6 -0.37 23.87 34.34
C PHE A 6 0.65 24.33 33.28
N LEU A 7 1.63 25.16 33.63
CA LEU A 7 2.76 25.52 32.73
C LEU A 7 2.34 26.01 31.32
N ASN A 8 1.28 26.81 31.22
CA ASN A 8 0.65 27.25 29.96
C ASN A 8 0.08 26.13 29.08
N LEU A 9 -0.03 24.91 29.61
CA LEU A 9 -0.68 23.75 28.99
C LEU A 9 -2.07 23.50 29.60
N THR A 10 -2.94 22.91 28.79
CA THR A 10 -4.26 22.42 29.17
C THR A 10 -4.32 20.92 28.94
N TYR A 11 -4.68 20.14 29.96
CA TYR A 11 -4.94 18.72 29.84
C TYR A 11 -6.43 18.41 30.04
N VAL A 12 -7.01 17.62 29.15
CA VAL A 12 -8.42 17.19 29.19
C VAL A 12 -8.48 15.69 29.48
N GLU A 13 -8.92 15.32 30.68
CA GLU A 13 -8.93 13.92 31.16
C GLU A 13 -9.79 13.00 30.29
N SER A 14 -10.97 13.44 29.82
CA SER A 14 -11.89 12.61 29.02
C SER A 14 -11.31 12.19 27.67
N ASP A 15 -10.52 13.08 27.06
CA ASP A 15 -10.06 12.96 25.68
C ASP A 15 -8.56 12.57 25.65
N ARG A 16 -7.95 12.48 26.83
CA ARG A 16 -6.50 12.36 27.09
C ARG A 16 -5.66 13.36 26.30
N CYS A 17 -6.22 14.52 25.99
CA CYS A 17 -5.61 15.51 25.10
C CYS A 17 -4.80 16.53 25.91
N LEU A 18 -3.54 16.71 25.53
CA LEU A 18 -2.66 17.76 26.03
C LEU A 18 -2.55 18.85 24.96
N SER A 19 -2.92 20.08 25.31
CA SER A 19 -2.89 21.25 24.43
C SER A 19 -1.94 22.31 24.97
N GLY A 20 -1.21 22.97 24.09
CA GLY A 20 -0.29 24.06 24.40
C GLY A 20 -0.14 25.06 23.24
N PRO A 21 0.78 26.03 23.34
CA PRO A 21 0.94 27.09 22.35
C PRO A 21 1.25 26.62 20.92
N GLN A 22 1.82 25.42 20.75
CA GLN A 22 2.24 24.89 19.44
C GLN A 22 1.28 23.82 18.87
N GLY A 23 0.24 23.42 19.60
CA GLY A 23 -0.72 22.42 19.10
C GLY A 23 -1.41 21.62 20.19
N SER A 24 -2.01 20.50 19.79
CA SER A 24 -2.67 19.55 20.69
C SER A 24 -2.30 18.12 20.34
N LEU A 25 -2.06 17.29 21.35
CA LEU A 25 -1.56 15.92 21.21
C LEU A 25 -2.38 14.98 22.11
N SER A 26 -2.92 13.89 21.57
CA SER A 26 -3.58 12.86 22.37
C SER A 26 -2.57 11.91 22.99
N LEU A 27 -2.61 11.78 24.32
CA LEU A 27 -1.68 10.94 25.07
C LEU A 27 -2.15 9.48 25.10
N ARG A 28 -1.20 8.56 24.91
CA ARG A 28 -1.42 7.11 25.10
C ARG A 28 -1.92 6.84 26.54
N PRO A 29 -2.75 5.81 26.78
CA PRO A 29 -3.36 5.56 28.10
C PRO A 29 -2.40 5.59 29.29
N LYS A 30 -1.20 5.00 29.13
CA LYS A 30 -0.17 5.00 30.19
C LYS A 30 0.47 6.39 30.42
N LEU A 31 0.70 7.16 29.36
CA LEU A 31 1.22 8.54 29.45
C LEU A 31 0.21 9.46 30.15
N ALA A 32 -1.06 9.33 29.80
CA ALA A 32 -2.18 10.00 30.48
C ALA A 32 -2.20 9.68 31.98
N THR A 33 -2.18 8.39 32.36
CA THR A 33 -2.19 7.96 33.77
C THR A 33 -0.99 8.51 34.56
N VAL A 34 0.20 8.54 33.97
CA VAL A 34 1.41 9.11 34.59
C VAL A 34 1.29 10.63 34.76
N LEU A 35 0.78 11.33 33.74
CA LEU A 35 0.55 12.79 33.82
C LEU A 35 -0.51 13.13 34.87
N GLU A 36 -1.62 12.39 34.93
CA GLU A 36 -2.65 12.53 35.95
C GLU A 36 -2.08 12.32 37.37
N LEU A 37 -1.19 11.35 37.57
CA LEU A 37 -0.51 11.14 38.85
C LEU A 37 0.29 12.38 39.27
N PHE A 38 1.06 12.97 38.35
CA PHE A 38 1.77 14.24 38.58
C PHE A 38 0.83 15.42 38.87
N LEU A 39 -0.25 15.57 38.10
CA LEU A 39 -1.22 16.66 38.27
C LEU A 39 -2.07 16.53 39.55
N ASN A 40 -2.15 15.33 40.13
CA ASN A 40 -2.75 15.08 41.44
C ASN A 40 -1.76 15.35 42.61
N GLN A 41 -0.45 15.30 42.39
CA GLN A 41 0.58 15.53 43.42
C GLN A 41 1.52 16.71 43.09
N LYS A 42 0.92 17.87 42.75
CA LYS A 42 1.62 19.11 42.36
C LYS A 42 2.83 19.42 43.26
N ASN A 43 4.01 19.63 42.65
CA ASN A 43 5.27 19.99 43.31
C ASN A 43 5.81 19.00 44.37
N ARG A 44 5.22 17.81 44.53
CA ARG A 44 5.73 16.74 45.41
C ARG A 44 6.60 15.76 44.64
N VAL A 45 7.55 15.13 45.33
CA VAL A 45 8.32 14.00 44.79
C VAL A 45 7.47 12.74 44.92
N ILE A 46 7.15 12.13 43.79
CA ILE A 46 6.43 10.87 43.71
C ILE A 46 7.46 9.74 43.66
N PRO A 47 7.45 8.79 44.62
CA PRO A 47 8.39 7.67 44.64
C PRO A 47 8.06 6.65 43.52
N LYS A 48 9.06 5.89 43.05
CA LYS A 48 8.94 5.00 41.88
C LYS A 48 7.84 3.95 42.09
N GLU A 49 7.72 3.46 43.31
CA GLU A 49 6.77 2.46 43.78
C GLU A 49 5.31 2.91 43.57
N GLN A 50 5.02 4.22 43.69
CA GLN A 50 3.68 4.75 43.39
C GLN A 50 3.37 4.76 41.89
N PHE A 51 4.36 4.98 41.02
CA PHE A 51 4.16 4.83 39.57
C PHE A 51 3.91 3.37 39.19
N PHE A 52 4.68 2.43 39.74
CA PHE A 52 4.45 1.00 39.51
C PHE A 52 3.08 0.55 40.00
N ALA A 53 2.70 0.88 41.24
CA ALA A 53 1.41 0.50 41.81
C ALA A 53 0.20 1.09 41.05
N LYS A 54 0.32 2.31 40.48
CA LYS A 54 -0.78 2.98 39.76
C LYS A 54 -0.85 2.60 38.28
N CYS A 55 0.29 2.52 37.59
CA CYS A 55 0.36 2.39 36.14
C CYS A 55 0.63 0.95 35.66
N TRP A 56 1.06 0.05 36.55
CA TRP A 56 1.30 -1.38 36.28
C TRP A 56 0.81 -2.27 37.46
N PRO A 57 -0.49 -2.21 37.82
CA PRO A 57 -1.02 -3.05 38.90
C PRO A 57 -0.79 -4.54 38.62
N GLY A 58 -0.24 -5.27 39.58
CA GLY A 58 -0.02 -6.72 39.51
C GLY A 58 1.05 -7.18 38.50
N THR A 59 1.83 -6.29 37.89
CA THR A 59 2.89 -6.65 36.93
C THR A 59 4.26 -6.30 37.51
N HIS A 60 5.21 -7.25 37.52
CA HIS A 60 6.62 -6.93 37.79
C HIS A 60 7.24 -6.24 36.59
N VAL A 61 7.78 -5.03 36.78
CA VAL A 61 8.30 -4.18 35.71
C VAL A 61 9.62 -3.55 36.14
N GLU A 62 10.61 -3.58 35.25
CA GLU A 62 11.93 -2.99 35.49
C GLU A 62 11.91 -1.45 35.44
N GLU A 63 12.83 -0.80 36.13
CA GLU A 63 12.94 0.67 36.17
C GLU A 63 13.09 1.32 34.79
N ARG A 64 13.67 0.58 33.82
CA ARG A 64 13.84 1.02 32.43
C ARG A 64 12.51 1.39 31.76
N ALA A 65 11.43 0.69 32.08
CA ALA A 65 10.11 1.00 31.50
C ALA A 65 9.52 2.31 32.04
N LEU A 66 9.73 2.61 33.33
CA LEU A 66 9.32 3.91 33.91
C LEU A 66 10.15 5.05 33.31
N ALA A 67 11.45 4.86 33.12
CA ALA A 67 12.32 5.83 32.46
C ALA A 67 11.87 6.12 31.01
N GLN A 68 11.49 5.08 30.25
CA GLN A 68 10.98 5.22 28.88
C GLN A 68 9.69 6.05 28.83
N VAL A 69 8.67 5.70 29.64
CA VAL A 69 7.38 6.43 29.67
C VAL A 69 7.57 7.89 30.11
N LEU A 70 8.51 8.17 31.01
CA LEU A 70 8.83 9.55 31.42
C LEU A 70 9.61 10.32 30.35
N SER A 71 10.42 9.65 29.52
CA SER A 71 11.08 10.27 28.37
C SER A 71 10.06 10.69 27.30
N GLU A 72 9.14 9.78 26.97
CA GLU A 72 8.04 10.03 26.04
C GLU A 72 7.10 11.15 26.53
N LEU A 73 6.78 11.19 27.83
CA LEU A 73 5.95 12.26 28.39
C LEU A 73 6.64 13.63 28.32
N ARG A 74 7.97 13.68 28.50
CA ARG A 74 8.76 14.90 28.28
C ARG A 74 8.73 15.35 26.81
N GLN A 75 8.85 14.43 25.86
CA GLN A 75 8.75 14.73 24.43
C GLN A 75 7.34 15.23 24.06
N ALA A 76 6.28 14.61 24.59
CA ALA A 76 4.90 15.03 24.38
C ALA A 76 4.63 16.46 24.91
N ILE A 77 5.27 16.85 26.02
CA ILE A 77 5.22 18.22 26.57
C ILE A 77 5.99 19.20 25.68
N ASP A 78 7.18 18.82 25.21
CA ASP A 78 8.02 19.61 24.29
C ASP A 78 7.27 19.92 22.98
N GLN A 79 6.61 18.92 22.38
CA GLN A 79 5.89 19.01 21.11
C GLN A 79 4.67 19.96 21.12
N VAL A 80 4.04 20.17 22.27
CA VAL A 80 2.93 21.14 22.39
C VAL A 80 3.40 22.55 22.78
N GLY A 81 4.72 22.77 22.88
CA GLY A 81 5.32 24.05 23.27
C GLY A 81 5.43 24.26 24.78
N GLY A 82 5.47 23.18 25.57
CA GLY A 82 5.74 23.21 27.00
C GLY A 82 7.19 22.86 27.35
N ASP A 83 7.67 23.33 28.50
CA ASP A 83 9.05 23.03 28.93
C ASP A 83 9.19 21.59 29.45
N LYS A 84 9.85 20.72 28.68
CA LYS A 84 10.19 19.33 29.06
C LYS A 84 10.99 19.21 30.36
N SER A 85 11.66 20.28 30.80
CA SER A 85 12.42 20.35 32.06
C SER A 85 11.51 20.29 33.29
N CYS A 86 10.19 20.47 33.13
CA CYS A 86 9.24 20.42 34.23
C CYS A 86 9.13 19.06 34.92
N ILE A 87 9.49 17.95 34.27
CA ILE A 87 9.55 16.62 34.90
C ILE A 87 10.98 16.36 35.37
N GLU A 88 11.23 16.66 36.63
CA GLU A 88 12.53 16.56 37.29
C GLU A 88 12.75 15.15 37.86
N THR A 89 13.95 14.61 37.65
CA THR A 89 14.40 13.35 38.26
C THR A 89 15.12 13.65 39.57
N ILE A 90 14.61 13.16 40.70
CA ILE A 90 15.25 13.31 42.02
C ILE A 90 16.01 12.02 42.35
N PRO A 91 17.36 12.03 42.35
CA PRO A 91 18.16 10.83 42.55
C PRO A 91 17.78 10.10 43.86
N LYS A 92 17.60 8.78 43.76
CA LYS A 92 17.22 7.88 44.86
C LYS A 92 15.87 8.19 45.55
N LYS A 93 15.05 9.11 45.03
CA LYS A 93 13.74 9.48 45.64
C LYS A 93 12.54 9.42 44.70
N GLY A 94 12.73 9.53 43.39
CA GLY A 94 11.64 9.44 42.40
C GLY A 94 11.59 10.65 41.46
N TYR A 95 10.38 11.09 41.10
CA TYR A 95 10.17 12.13 40.09
C TYR A 95 9.22 13.22 40.58
N ARG A 96 9.40 14.45 40.12
CA ARG A 96 8.58 15.61 40.48
C ARG A 96 8.15 16.37 39.24
N LEU A 97 6.87 16.75 39.15
CA LEU A 97 6.43 17.81 38.24
C LEU A 97 6.64 19.15 38.96
N HIS A 98 7.59 19.95 38.45
CA HIS A 98 7.91 21.27 38.95
C HIS A 98 7.08 22.34 38.22
N VAL A 99 6.13 22.92 38.94
CA VAL A 99 5.37 24.11 38.55
C VAL A 99 5.94 25.30 39.33
N PRO A 100 6.54 26.31 38.68
CA PRO A 100 7.15 27.43 39.37
C PRO A 100 6.10 28.22 40.14
N ILE A 101 6.37 28.45 41.42
CA ILE A 101 5.56 29.31 42.28
C ILE A 101 6.21 30.69 42.25
N THR A 102 5.59 31.66 41.57
CA THR A 102 6.07 33.05 41.59
C THR A 102 5.77 33.66 42.97
N PRO A 103 6.78 34.12 43.74
CA PRO A 103 6.55 34.76 45.02
C PRO A 103 5.82 36.11 44.86
N THR A 104 4.99 36.46 45.83
CA THR A 104 4.21 37.72 45.84
C THR A 104 4.89 38.77 46.72
N ASP A 105 5.21 39.94 46.13
CA ASP A 105 5.59 41.21 46.79
C ASP A 105 6.85 41.22 47.70
N PRO A 106 7.38 42.38 48.16
CA PRO A 106 6.98 43.79 47.91
C PRO A 106 8.13 44.75 47.46
N LEU A 107 7.79 46.02 47.13
CA LEU A 107 8.51 47.30 47.39
C LEU A 107 10.06 47.37 47.11
N THR A 108 10.66 48.37 46.44
CA THR A 108 10.33 49.81 46.39
C THR A 108 11.22 50.59 45.38
N THR A 109 10.61 51.52 44.63
CA THR A 109 11.10 52.85 44.14
C THR A 109 12.51 52.98 43.52
N THR A 110 12.68 53.41 42.26
CA THR A 110 12.78 54.83 41.77
C THR A 110 12.63 54.90 40.23
N LEU A 111 12.32 56.00 39.53
CA LEU A 111 12.05 57.43 39.84
C LEU A 111 11.12 58.05 38.75
N VAL A 112 10.05 58.73 39.17
CA VAL A 112 9.42 59.95 38.59
C VAL A 112 9.42 60.20 37.06
N ARG A 113 8.21 60.21 36.47
CA ARG A 113 7.72 61.33 35.63
C ARG A 113 6.19 61.48 35.75
N ASN A 114 5.72 62.74 35.80
CA ASN A 114 4.37 63.11 36.23
C ASN A 114 3.26 62.81 35.19
N PRO A 115 2.02 62.47 35.62
CA PRO A 115 0.85 62.38 34.75
C PRO A 115 0.21 63.77 34.50
N LYS A 116 -0.47 63.93 33.35
CA LYS A 116 -1.41 65.06 33.11
C LYS A 116 -2.81 64.72 33.68
N PRO A 117 -3.62 65.73 34.06
CA PRO A 117 -4.85 65.50 34.81
C PRO A 117 -6.00 65.00 33.92
N ILE A 118 -6.86 64.15 34.50
CA ILE A 118 -8.08 63.64 33.88
C ILE A 118 -9.21 64.64 34.11
N GLU A 119 -9.71 65.27 33.04
CA GLU A 119 -10.94 66.07 33.12
C GLU A 119 -12.19 65.17 33.18
N ARG A 120 -13.14 65.55 34.04
CA ARG A 120 -14.41 64.83 34.22
C ARG A 120 -15.39 65.19 33.10
N VAL A 121 -15.43 64.40 32.02
CA VAL A 121 -16.46 64.54 30.97
C VAL A 121 -17.80 63.97 31.47
N ARG A 122 -18.87 64.77 31.34
CA ARG A 122 -20.25 64.39 31.71
C ARG A 122 -20.84 63.38 30.71
N PRO A 123 -21.77 62.50 31.12
CA PRO A 123 -22.35 61.50 30.22
C PRO A 123 -23.23 62.17 29.15
N THR A 124 -22.82 62.08 27.88
CA THR A 124 -23.64 62.47 26.73
C THR A 124 -24.49 61.28 26.28
N LYS A 125 -25.79 61.54 26.02
CA LYS A 125 -26.74 60.49 25.60
C LYS A 125 -26.48 60.10 24.14
N ILE A 126 -25.77 58.98 23.93
CA ILE A 126 -25.58 58.40 22.60
C ILE A 126 -26.95 57.93 22.05
N PRO A 127 -27.34 58.30 20.82
CA PRO A 127 -28.64 57.92 20.25
C PRO A 127 -28.63 56.46 19.78
N TYR A 128 -28.79 55.54 20.73
CA TYR A 128 -28.83 54.08 20.53
C TYR A 128 -29.78 53.59 19.42
N LYS A 129 -30.82 54.38 19.08
CA LYS A 129 -31.72 54.10 17.94
C LYS A 129 -30.98 54.02 16.59
N GLY A 130 -29.95 54.83 16.37
CA GLY A 130 -29.13 54.75 15.14
C GLY A 130 -28.24 53.51 15.10
N LEU A 131 -27.74 53.08 16.26
CA LEU A 131 -26.96 51.85 16.39
C LEU A 131 -27.82 50.60 16.13
N ILE A 132 -29.05 50.58 16.66
CA ILE A 132 -30.02 49.51 16.40
C ILE A 132 -30.38 49.45 14.91
N LEU A 133 -30.54 50.60 14.24
CA LEU A 133 -30.81 50.63 12.80
C LEU A 133 -29.62 50.07 12.00
N LEU A 134 -28.38 50.41 12.37
CA LEU A 134 -27.16 49.86 11.75
C LEU A 134 -26.99 48.36 11.99
N VAL A 135 -27.31 47.86 13.19
CA VAL A 135 -27.28 46.42 13.49
C VAL A 135 -28.38 45.68 12.73
N LEU A 136 -29.58 46.26 12.61
CA LEU A 136 -30.65 45.69 11.77
C LEU A 136 -30.29 45.75 10.28
N LEU A 137 -29.67 46.82 9.78
CA LEU A 137 -29.20 46.89 8.40
C LEU A 137 -28.09 45.88 8.14
N GLY A 138 -27.14 45.73 9.07
CA GLY A 138 -26.08 44.73 9.01
C GLY A 138 -26.60 43.30 9.15
N PHE A 139 -27.68 43.08 9.89
CA PHE A 139 -28.35 41.78 9.99
C PHE A 139 -29.16 41.48 8.72
N ILE A 140 -29.86 42.46 8.14
CA ILE A 140 -30.59 42.29 6.87
C ILE A 140 -29.61 42.10 5.71
N LEU A 141 -28.54 42.90 5.63
CA LEU A 141 -27.48 42.75 4.65
C LEU A 141 -26.72 41.44 4.86
N GLY A 142 -26.49 41.03 6.12
CA GLY A 142 -25.99 39.71 6.48
C GLY A 142 -26.91 38.59 5.99
N VAL A 143 -28.21 38.67 6.23
CA VAL A 143 -29.21 37.70 5.72
C VAL A 143 -29.32 37.73 4.19
N PHE A 144 -29.03 38.84 3.53
CA PHE A 144 -29.01 38.95 2.06
C PHE A 144 -27.71 38.41 1.44
N LEU A 145 -26.56 38.62 2.09
CA LEU A 145 -25.25 38.10 1.68
C LEU A 145 -25.04 36.63 2.09
N PHE A 146 -25.71 36.16 3.14
CA PHE A 146 -25.84 34.75 3.52
C PHE A 146 -27.12 34.11 2.99
N LYS A 147 -27.85 34.78 2.10
CA LYS A 147 -28.87 34.11 1.28
C LYS A 147 -28.12 33.30 0.23
N LYS A 148 -27.67 32.10 0.64
CA LYS A 148 -27.00 31.07 -0.17
C LYS A 148 -27.67 31.05 -1.54
N ASP A 149 -26.95 31.44 -2.59
CA ASP A 149 -27.44 31.29 -3.96
C ASP A 149 -27.78 29.81 -4.15
N PRO A 150 -29.02 29.45 -4.56
CA PRO A 150 -29.39 28.06 -4.80
C PRO A 150 -28.61 27.38 -5.93
N THR A 151 -27.72 28.13 -6.58
CA THR A 151 -26.93 27.75 -7.76
C THR A 151 -25.43 27.68 -7.48
N GLN A 152 -24.98 27.69 -6.21
CA GLN A 152 -23.82 26.86 -5.88
C GLN A 152 -24.29 25.40 -5.85
N ALA A 153 -24.28 24.77 -7.03
CA ALA A 153 -24.29 23.32 -7.11
C ALA A 153 -23.23 22.77 -6.15
N LEU A 154 -23.56 21.74 -5.37
CA LEU A 154 -22.55 21.07 -4.55
C LEU A 154 -21.42 20.67 -5.48
N ASN A 155 -20.20 21.17 -5.25
CA ASN A 155 -19.03 20.66 -5.94
C ASN A 155 -18.87 19.21 -5.45
N PRO A 156 -19.27 18.20 -6.23
CA PRO A 156 -19.59 16.89 -5.70
C PRO A 156 -18.29 16.13 -5.61
N GLY A 157 -17.65 16.21 -4.44
CA GLY A 157 -16.51 15.37 -4.13
C GLY A 157 -16.89 13.90 -4.30
N LYS A 158 -15.89 13.09 -4.65
CA LYS A 158 -16.01 11.72 -5.14
C LYS A 158 -17.23 10.92 -4.63
N ILE A 159 -17.98 10.37 -5.57
CA ILE A 159 -19.13 9.50 -5.28
C ILE A 159 -18.68 8.03 -5.29
N ALA A 160 -18.98 7.31 -4.21
CA ALA A 160 -18.83 5.85 -4.15
C ALA A 160 -20.20 5.18 -4.02
N ILE A 161 -20.58 4.41 -5.04
CA ILE A 161 -21.87 3.72 -5.08
C ILE A 161 -21.68 2.32 -4.47
N LEU A 162 -22.41 2.03 -3.39
CA LEU A 162 -22.31 0.75 -2.69
C LEU A 162 -23.25 -0.32 -3.29
N PRO A 163 -22.97 -1.61 -3.06
CA PRO A 163 -23.82 -2.71 -3.51
C PRO A 163 -25.28 -2.56 -3.09
N VAL A 164 -26.22 -2.92 -3.98
CA VAL A 164 -27.65 -2.92 -3.63
C VAL A 164 -27.93 -4.02 -2.61
N GLN A 165 -28.51 -3.65 -1.48
CA GLN A 165 -28.91 -4.58 -0.43
C GLN A 165 -30.28 -5.20 -0.80
N ASN A 166 -30.28 -6.46 -1.23
CA ASN A 166 -31.51 -7.23 -1.47
C ASN A 166 -32.15 -7.65 -0.14
N LEU A 167 -33.15 -6.89 0.33
CA LEU A 167 -33.77 -7.10 1.64
C LEU A 167 -34.80 -8.23 1.65
N ASP A 168 -35.36 -8.58 0.49
CA ASP A 168 -36.34 -9.67 0.35
C ASP A 168 -35.65 -11.04 0.20
N LEU A 169 -34.31 -11.05 0.07
CA LEU A 169 -33.45 -12.25 -0.02
C LEU A 169 -33.79 -13.23 -1.17
N ASP A 170 -34.66 -12.83 -2.11
CA ASP A 170 -35.03 -13.62 -3.29
C ASP A 170 -33.78 -13.83 -4.18
N PRO A 171 -33.23 -15.07 -4.30
CA PRO A 171 -31.96 -15.32 -4.99
C PRO A 171 -31.99 -14.98 -6.47
N GLN A 172 -33.18 -14.91 -7.09
CA GLN A 172 -33.36 -14.56 -8.49
C GLN A 172 -32.82 -13.16 -8.83
N TRP A 173 -32.81 -12.25 -7.85
CA TRP A 173 -32.45 -10.84 -8.05
C TRP A 173 -31.11 -10.44 -7.43
N SER A 174 -30.36 -11.41 -6.88
CA SER A 174 -29.05 -11.16 -6.26
C SER A 174 -28.01 -10.58 -7.24
N TRP A 175 -28.22 -10.67 -8.55
CA TRP A 175 -27.35 -10.05 -9.55
C TRP A 175 -27.49 -8.52 -9.60
N LEU A 176 -28.66 -7.97 -9.24
CA LEU A 176 -28.90 -6.51 -9.17
C LEU A 176 -28.01 -5.83 -8.12
N ALA A 177 -27.49 -6.59 -7.14
CA ALA A 177 -26.53 -6.10 -6.15
C ALA A 177 -25.21 -5.62 -6.76
N LEU A 178 -24.86 -6.09 -7.97
CA LEU A 178 -23.59 -5.80 -8.65
C LEU A 178 -23.78 -5.03 -9.96
N ALA A 179 -24.81 -5.35 -10.76
CA ALA A 179 -25.06 -4.67 -12.05
C ALA A 179 -25.42 -3.18 -11.88
N ILE A 180 -26.46 -2.89 -11.07
CA ILE A 180 -26.98 -1.53 -10.91
C ILE A 180 -25.90 -0.55 -10.41
N PRO A 181 -25.09 -0.86 -9.38
CA PRO A 181 -24.07 0.07 -8.91
C PRO A 181 -22.95 0.35 -9.91
N ASP A 182 -22.56 -0.63 -10.74
CA ASP A 182 -21.55 -0.43 -11.80
C ASP A 182 -22.08 0.49 -12.91
N GLN A 183 -23.26 0.15 -13.43
CA GLN A 183 -23.94 0.92 -14.47
C GLN A 183 -24.26 2.34 -13.98
N LEU A 184 -24.67 2.50 -12.72
CA LEU A 184 -24.90 3.81 -12.10
C LEU A 184 -23.60 4.57 -11.84
N THR A 185 -22.49 3.89 -11.57
CA THR A 185 -21.16 4.54 -11.43
C THR A 185 -20.73 5.13 -12.77
N TYR A 186 -20.91 4.37 -13.85
CA TYR A 186 -20.64 4.85 -15.20
C TYR A 186 -21.61 5.97 -15.63
N ALA A 187 -22.91 5.81 -15.34
CA ALA A 187 -23.94 6.84 -15.55
C ALA A 187 -23.51 8.20 -14.97
N MET A 188 -23.10 8.17 -13.70
CA MET A 188 -22.73 9.35 -12.94
C MET A 188 -21.40 9.94 -13.44
N ASN A 189 -20.43 9.12 -13.89
CA ASN A 189 -19.23 9.61 -14.58
C ASN A 189 -19.57 10.38 -15.87
N ASN A 190 -20.48 9.86 -16.72
CA ASN A 190 -20.90 10.54 -17.94
C ASN A 190 -21.69 11.84 -17.67
N LEU A 191 -22.37 11.91 -16.54
CA LEU A 191 -23.02 13.12 -16.02
C LEU A 191 -22.03 14.16 -15.46
N GLY A 192 -20.72 13.87 -15.46
CA GLY A 192 -19.66 14.76 -14.96
C GLY A 192 -19.38 14.63 -13.46
N TYR A 193 -19.99 13.67 -12.76
CA TYR A 193 -19.66 13.39 -11.36
C TYR A 193 -18.42 12.49 -11.28
N GLU A 194 -17.45 12.86 -10.45
CA GLU A 194 -16.23 12.06 -10.24
C GLU A 194 -16.58 10.80 -9.42
N CYS A 195 -16.83 9.67 -10.06
CA CYS A 195 -17.23 8.43 -9.39
C CYS A 195 -16.10 7.41 -9.31
N ILE A 196 -16.02 6.68 -8.19
CA ILE A 196 -15.05 5.59 -8.05
C ILE A 196 -15.56 4.37 -8.81
N PRO A 197 -14.77 3.75 -9.71
CA PRO A 197 -15.15 2.52 -10.37
C PRO A 197 -15.70 1.49 -9.39
N PHE A 198 -16.94 1.03 -9.60
CA PHE A 198 -17.60 0.09 -8.71
C PHE A 198 -16.78 -1.19 -8.44
N PRO A 199 -15.99 -1.75 -9.38
CA PRO A 199 -15.12 -2.89 -9.09
C PRO A 199 -14.15 -2.63 -7.92
N GLU A 200 -13.67 -1.39 -7.80
CA GLU A 200 -12.78 -0.97 -6.71
C GLU A 200 -13.53 -0.76 -5.39
N VAL A 201 -14.69 -0.11 -5.45
CA VAL A 201 -15.59 0.11 -4.30
C VAL A 201 -16.03 -1.23 -3.71
N TYR A 202 -16.39 -2.20 -4.56
CA TYR A 202 -16.84 -3.52 -4.16
C TYR A 202 -15.76 -4.31 -3.42
N ARG A 203 -14.52 -4.30 -3.93
CA ARG A 203 -13.37 -4.96 -3.27
C ARG A 203 -13.16 -4.43 -1.85
N GLU A 204 -13.20 -3.11 -1.65
CA GLU A 204 -13.11 -2.53 -0.29
C GLU A 204 -14.37 -2.77 0.56
N TYR A 205 -15.55 -2.82 -0.06
CA TYR A 205 -16.81 -3.10 0.63
C TYR A 205 -16.87 -4.53 1.17
N LEU A 206 -16.41 -5.53 0.41
CA LEU A 206 -16.29 -6.92 0.87
C LEU A 206 -15.22 -7.08 1.93
N ARG A 207 -14.05 -6.45 1.76
CA ARG A 207 -12.95 -6.50 2.75
C ARG A 207 -13.37 -6.04 4.15
N LEU A 208 -14.36 -5.14 4.22
CA LEU A 208 -14.92 -4.58 5.44
C LEU A 208 -16.30 -5.16 5.81
N GLU A 209 -16.64 -6.35 5.30
CA GLU A 209 -17.81 -7.12 5.76
C GLU A 209 -17.75 -7.36 7.28
N ASP A 210 -18.89 -7.24 7.94
CA ASP A 210 -19.09 -7.24 9.40
C ASP A 210 -18.23 -6.26 10.25
N HIS A 211 -17.41 -5.41 9.64
CA HIS A 211 -16.53 -4.51 10.39
C HIS A 211 -17.31 -3.34 11.04
N PRO A 212 -17.21 -3.10 12.37
CA PRO A 212 -18.04 -2.10 13.08
C PRO A 212 -17.80 -0.65 12.63
N GLN A 213 -16.66 -0.37 12.01
CA GLN A 213 -16.34 0.95 11.44
C GLN A 213 -16.31 0.95 9.90
N LYS A 214 -16.94 -0.03 9.24
CA LYS A 214 -16.99 -0.19 7.77
C LYS A 214 -17.16 1.15 7.03
N ARG A 215 -18.14 1.96 7.46
CA ARG A 215 -18.45 3.28 6.88
C ARG A 215 -17.26 4.23 6.88
N ALA A 216 -16.63 4.43 8.04
CA ALA A 216 -15.52 5.37 8.21
C ALA A 216 -14.23 4.88 7.52
N LEU A 217 -13.99 3.58 7.51
CA LEU A 217 -12.84 2.98 6.83
C LEU A 217 -13.00 2.99 5.31
N LEU A 218 -14.21 2.79 4.78
CA LEU A 218 -14.50 3.02 3.36
C LEU A 218 -14.19 4.47 2.97
N GLY A 219 -14.67 5.46 3.74
CA GLY A 219 -14.40 6.87 3.49
C GLY A 219 -12.90 7.19 3.39
N LYS A 220 -12.11 6.71 4.37
CA LYS A 220 -10.64 6.85 4.34
C LYS A 220 -9.98 6.09 3.19
N SER A 221 -10.37 4.83 2.97
CA SER A 221 -9.69 3.98 1.98
C SER A 221 -9.94 4.48 0.55
N LEU A 222 -11.18 4.93 0.27
CA LEU A 222 -11.65 5.31 -1.06
C LEU A 222 -11.55 6.81 -1.36
N GLY A 223 -11.38 7.67 -0.36
CA GLY A 223 -11.37 9.13 -0.56
C GLY A 223 -12.71 9.71 -1.03
N ALA A 224 -13.81 8.97 -0.85
CA ALA A 224 -15.16 9.40 -1.21
C ALA A 224 -15.83 10.15 -0.04
N PRO A 225 -16.13 11.46 -0.17
CA PRO A 225 -16.95 12.17 0.79
C PRO A 225 -18.45 11.90 0.61
N ILE A 226 -18.90 11.45 -0.57
CA ILE A 226 -20.30 11.12 -0.86
C ILE A 226 -20.39 9.61 -1.11
N PHE A 227 -21.40 8.96 -0.52
CA PHE A 227 -21.75 7.61 -0.94
C PHE A 227 -23.23 7.47 -1.21
N ILE A 228 -23.53 6.63 -2.19
CA ILE A 228 -24.89 6.28 -2.56
C ILE A 228 -25.09 4.84 -2.14
N THR A 229 -26.04 4.61 -1.24
CA THR A 229 -26.44 3.27 -0.81
C THR A 229 -27.86 3.00 -1.31
N CYS A 230 -28.15 1.73 -1.61
CA CYS A 230 -29.42 1.33 -2.20
C CYS A 230 -29.95 0.08 -1.51
N GLN A 231 -31.24 0.07 -1.21
CA GLN A 231 -31.97 -1.08 -0.69
C GLN A 231 -33.06 -1.50 -1.67
N LEU A 232 -33.13 -2.78 -2.00
CA LEU A 232 -34.12 -3.35 -2.92
C LEU A 232 -35.19 -4.13 -2.15
N LYS A 233 -36.46 -3.83 -2.47
CA LYS A 233 -37.68 -4.50 -2.00
C LYS A 233 -38.59 -4.79 -3.20
N LYS A 234 -39.28 -5.92 -3.24
CA LYS A 234 -40.15 -6.37 -4.35
C LYS A 234 -41.63 -6.29 -3.93
N LYS A 235 -42.30 -5.20 -4.27
CA LYS A 235 -43.73 -4.98 -3.95
C LYS A 235 -44.63 -5.50 -5.08
N LYS A 236 -45.13 -6.74 -4.94
CA LYS A 236 -46.09 -7.43 -5.85
C LYS A 236 -45.59 -7.61 -7.29
N THR A 237 -45.68 -6.56 -8.13
CA THR A 237 -45.35 -6.55 -9.56
C THR A 237 -44.39 -5.41 -9.91
N ALA A 238 -43.71 -4.85 -8.91
CA ALA A 238 -42.77 -3.75 -9.07
C ALA A 238 -41.59 -3.92 -8.11
N PHE A 239 -40.41 -3.52 -8.57
CA PHE A 239 -39.22 -3.35 -7.77
C PHE A 239 -39.24 -1.94 -7.17
N VAL A 240 -38.81 -1.86 -5.92
CA VAL A 240 -38.71 -0.65 -5.13
C VAL A 240 -37.27 -0.53 -4.68
N PHE A 241 -36.62 0.52 -5.15
CA PHE A 241 -35.26 0.85 -4.79
C PHE A 241 -35.27 2.10 -3.92
N GLU A 242 -34.79 1.96 -2.70
CA GLU A 242 -34.72 3.02 -1.70
C GLU A 242 -33.25 3.47 -1.60
N PHE A 243 -32.99 4.67 -2.08
CA PHE A 243 -31.63 5.24 -2.14
C PHE A 243 -31.40 6.21 -1.00
N PHE A 244 -30.20 6.16 -0.44
CA PHE A 244 -29.70 7.10 0.55
C PHE A 244 -28.35 7.65 0.05
N ILE A 245 -28.32 8.95 -0.23
CA ILE A 245 -27.11 9.71 -0.51
C ILE A 245 -26.61 10.27 0.83
N ASP A 246 -25.56 9.65 1.37
CA ASP A 246 -24.87 10.12 2.56
C ASP A 246 -23.89 11.23 2.12
N SER A 247 -24.32 12.47 2.34
CA SER A 247 -23.63 13.73 1.99
C SER A 247 -23.74 14.72 3.16
N ALA A 248 -23.15 15.92 3.03
CA ALA A 248 -23.29 16.99 4.03
C ALA A 248 -24.77 17.36 4.32
N GLU A 249 -25.65 17.22 3.34
CA GLU A 249 -27.10 17.26 3.48
C GLU A 249 -27.62 15.88 2.99
N PRO A 250 -27.99 14.94 3.88
CA PRO A 250 -28.33 13.58 3.46
C PRO A 250 -29.69 13.53 2.76
N VAL A 251 -29.75 12.88 1.60
CA VAL A 251 -30.96 12.78 0.76
C VAL A 251 -31.43 11.33 0.68
N GLN A 252 -32.73 11.10 0.83
CA GLN A 252 -33.37 9.79 0.70
C GLN A 252 -34.54 9.88 -0.28
N PHE A 253 -34.65 8.92 -1.21
CA PHE A 253 -35.78 8.82 -2.13
C PHE A 253 -36.07 7.36 -2.53
N GLU A 254 -37.34 7.09 -2.88
CA GLU A 254 -37.82 5.80 -3.38
C GLU A 254 -38.05 5.89 -4.90
N VAL A 255 -37.50 4.95 -5.66
CA VAL A 255 -37.80 4.74 -7.09
C VAL A 255 -38.53 3.41 -7.24
N GLN A 256 -39.76 3.47 -7.77
CA GLN A 256 -40.57 2.29 -8.04
C GLN A 256 -40.69 2.06 -9.55
N VAL A 257 -40.23 0.90 -10.00
CA VAL A 257 -40.22 0.50 -11.42
C VAL A 257 -40.79 -0.90 -11.60
N LYS A 258 -41.40 -1.18 -12.76
CA LYS A 258 -41.86 -2.54 -13.11
C LYS A 258 -40.70 -3.43 -13.58
N ASP A 259 -39.72 -2.82 -14.21
CA ASP A 259 -38.51 -3.43 -14.75
C ASP A 259 -37.30 -2.90 -13.96
N PRO A 260 -36.43 -3.76 -13.40
CA PRO A 260 -35.20 -3.33 -12.74
C PRO A 260 -34.30 -2.45 -13.61
N GLN A 261 -34.29 -2.64 -14.93
CA GLN A 261 -33.40 -1.91 -15.84
C GLN A 261 -33.78 -0.43 -15.96
N ALA A 262 -35.09 -0.14 -15.99
CA ALA A 262 -35.64 1.23 -15.92
C ALA A 262 -35.30 1.95 -14.59
N CYS A 263 -34.81 1.24 -13.57
CA CYS A 263 -34.31 1.85 -12.36
C CYS A 263 -33.07 2.71 -12.64
N ILE A 264 -32.14 2.24 -13.48
CA ILE A 264 -30.83 2.88 -13.70
C ILE A 264 -31.02 4.29 -14.25
N GLU A 265 -31.87 4.44 -15.28
CA GLU A 265 -32.23 5.74 -15.85
C GLU A 265 -33.00 6.61 -14.85
N ALA A 266 -34.06 6.09 -14.22
CA ALA A 266 -34.88 6.85 -13.28
C ALA A 266 -34.08 7.35 -12.06
N VAL A 267 -33.12 6.54 -11.60
CA VAL A 267 -32.23 6.84 -10.46
C VAL A 267 -31.11 7.77 -10.87
N ALA A 268 -30.41 7.53 -11.99
CA ALA A 268 -29.38 8.44 -12.46
C ALA A 268 -29.98 9.83 -12.70
N ASN A 269 -31.13 9.91 -13.37
CA ASN A 269 -31.85 11.17 -13.55
C ASN A 269 -32.32 11.78 -12.22
N ARG A 270 -32.70 10.98 -11.21
CA ARG A 270 -33.10 11.50 -9.90
C ARG A 270 -31.91 12.01 -9.09
N ILE A 271 -30.82 11.25 -8.99
CA ILE A 271 -29.57 11.67 -8.33
C ILE A 271 -29.03 12.93 -9.02
N ASN A 272 -29.05 12.94 -10.35
CA ASN A 272 -28.73 14.13 -11.12
C ASN A 272 -29.67 15.28 -10.73
N LEU A 273 -30.99 15.12 -10.70
CA LEU A 273 -31.91 16.20 -10.31
C LEU A 273 -31.68 16.76 -8.88
N GLU A 274 -31.13 15.97 -7.96
CA GLU A 274 -30.71 16.42 -6.62
C GLU A 274 -29.29 17.09 -6.62
N LEU A 275 -28.52 17.02 -7.72
CA LEU A 275 -27.11 17.42 -7.83
C LEU A 275 -26.68 18.25 -9.09
N GLY A 276 -27.47 18.34 -10.18
CA GLY A 276 -27.08 18.83 -11.52
C GLY A 276 -28.06 18.47 -12.68
N THR A 277 -27.70 18.67 -13.97
CA THR A 277 -28.66 18.47 -15.11
C THR A 277 -28.06 17.87 -16.39
N ASN A 278 -28.80 16.93 -17.03
CA ASN A 278 -28.62 16.24 -18.33
C ASN A 278 -27.46 15.21 -18.43
N PRO A 279 -27.54 14.12 -19.25
CA PRO A 279 -28.68 13.34 -19.79
C PRO A 279 -28.58 11.82 -19.36
N PRO A 280 -29.39 10.85 -19.85
CA PRO A 280 -29.53 9.54 -19.18
C PRO A 280 -28.40 8.51 -19.46
N PRO A 281 -28.27 7.46 -18.61
CA PRO A 281 -27.30 6.38 -18.78
C PRO A 281 -27.59 5.39 -19.92
N PRO A 282 -26.55 4.76 -20.48
CA PRO A 282 -26.71 3.50 -21.19
C PRO A 282 -26.92 2.35 -20.19
N SER A 283 -28.05 1.65 -20.31
CA SER A 283 -28.15 0.24 -19.92
C SER A 283 -27.74 -0.65 -21.09
N PHE A 284 -27.57 -1.95 -20.87
CA PHE A 284 -27.69 -2.88 -21.99
C PHE A 284 -29.10 -2.77 -22.60
N SER A 285 -29.27 -3.07 -23.89
CA SER A 285 -30.56 -3.13 -24.57
C SER A 285 -31.43 -4.32 -24.13
N ALA A 286 -30.82 -5.38 -23.57
CA ALA A 286 -31.49 -6.61 -23.17
C ALA A 286 -31.23 -6.98 -21.69
N PRO A 287 -32.26 -7.17 -20.85
CA PRO A 287 -32.08 -7.46 -19.41
C PRO A 287 -31.27 -8.72 -19.05
N TYR A 288 -31.17 -9.70 -19.96
CA TYR A 288 -30.35 -10.90 -19.72
C TYR A 288 -28.85 -10.61 -19.83
N LEU A 289 -28.46 -9.55 -20.54
CA LEU A 289 -27.06 -9.12 -20.64
C LEU A 289 -26.58 -8.49 -19.34
N ASP A 290 -27.43 -7.76 -18.61
CA ASP A 290 -27.07 -7.28 -17.27
C ASP A 290 -26.77 -8.45 -16.30
N GLU A 291 -27.58 -9.51 -16.33
CA GLU A 291 -27.35 -10.71 -15.50
C GLU A 291 -26.07 -11.46 -15.92
N THR A 292 -25.81 -11.53 -17.22
CA THR A 292 -24.62 -12.15 -17.81
C THR A 292 -23.36 -11.35 -17.44
N TYR A 293 -23.42 -10.03 -17.56
CA TYR A 293 -22.36 -9.11 -17.19
C TYR A 293 -22.07 -9.18 -15.69
N ALA A 294 -23.09 -9.21 -14.83
CA ALA A 294 -22.92 -9.37 -13.38
C ALA A 294 -22.21 -10.68 -13.00
N LYS A 295 -22.44 -11.79 -13.72
CA LYS A 295 -21.72 -13.07 -13.54
C LYS A 295 -20.24 -12.92 -13.93
N GLY A 296 -19.97 -12.36 -15.11
CA GLY A 296 -18.61 -12.10 -15.59
C GLY A 296 -17.83 -11.17 -14.65
N LEU A 297 -18.44 -10.05 -14.26
CA LEU A 297 -17.87 -9.07 -13.33
C LEU A 297 -17.58 -9.69 -11.95
N LYS A 298 -18.48 -10.52 -11.41
CA LYS A 298 -18.23 -11.21 -10.13
C LYS A 298 -17.02 -12.14 -10.19
N LEU A 299 -16.82 -12.84 -11.30
CA LEU A 299 -15.69 -13.74 -11.52
C LEU A 299 -14.39 -12.96 -11.72
N PHE A 300 -14.41 -11.89 -12.52
CA PHE A 300 -13.31 -10.93 -12.68
C PHE A 300 -12.88 -10.35 -11.32
N LEU A 301 -13.85 -9.99 -10.47
CA LEU A 301 -13.59 -9.42 -9.15
C LEU A 301 -12.97 -10.40 -8.17
N ALA A 302 -13.17 -11.70 -8.38
CA ALA A 302 -12.52 -12.81 -7.67
C ALA A 302 -11.22 -13.29 -8.35
N ASP A 303 -10.70 -12.54 -9.33
CA ASP A 303 -9.51 -12.85 -10.15
C ASP A 303 -9.60 -14.19 -10.92
N ASP A 304 -10.82 -14.71 -11.13
CA ASP A 304 -11.12 -15.92 -11.91
C ASP A 304 -11.37 -15.54 -13.38
N PHE A 305 -10.36 -14.92 -14.00
CA PHE A 305 -10.45 -14.35 -15.35
C PHE A 305 -10.86 -15.38 -16.41
N GLU A 306 -10.45 -16.64 -16.24
CA GLU A 306 -10.79 -17.74 -17.16
C GLU A 306 -12.30 -17.98 -17.26
N LYS A 307 -12.99 -17.97 -16.11
CA LYS A 307 -14.45 -18.12 -16.09
C LYS A 307 -15.16 -16.80 -16.36
N ALA A 308 -14.52 -15.66 -16.11
CA ALA A 308 -15.08 -14.34 -16.42
C ALA A 308 -15.21 -14.09 -17.93
N ILE A 309 -14.17 -14.43 -18.70
CA ILE A 309 -14.07 -14.14 -20.16
C ILE A 309 -15.32 -14.58 -20.93
N PRO A 310 -15.83 -15.82 -20.86
CA PRO A 310 -16.99 -16.24 -21.66
C PRO A 310 -18.27 -15.44 -21.41
N PHE A 311 -18.51 -14.97 -20.17
CA PHE A 311 -19.66 -14.11 -19.88
C PHE A 311 -19.46 -12.70 -20.45
N LEU A 312 -18.24 -12.18 -20.37
CA LEU A 312 -17.87 -10.85 -20.87
C LEU A 312 -17.82 -10.81 -22.41
N GLU A 313 -17.37 -11.88 -23.07
CA GLU A 313 -17.43 -12.07 -24.53
C GLU A 313 -18.87 -11.98 -25.04
N VAL A 314 -19.84 -12.66 -24.41
CA VAL A 314 -21.26 -12.59 -24.78
C VAL A 314 -21.83 -11.17 -24.63
N CYS A 315 -21.48 -10.47 -23.55
CA CYS A 315 -21.94 -9.09 -23.35
C CYS A 315 -21.36 -8.14 -24.41
N PHE A 316 -20.09 -8.32 -24.76
CA PHE A 316 -19.41 -7.51 -25.75
C PHE A 316 -19.81 -7.86 -27.20
N SER A 317 -20.16 -9.11 -27.52
CA SER A 317 -20.56 -9.50 -28.88
C SER A 317 -21.95 -9.00 -29.24
N GLU A 318 -22.88 -8.99 -28.28
CA GLU A 318 -24.24 -8.47 -28.48
C GLU A 318 -24.24 -6.93 -28.46
N GLU A 319 -23.49 -6.30 -27.55
CA GLU A 319 -23.41 -4.84 -27.43
C GLU A 319 -21.95 -4.35 -27.32
N PRO A 320 -21.21 -4.27 -28.44
CA PRO A 320 -19.81 -3.82 -28.46
C PRO A 320 -19.64 -2.38 -27.98
N ASP A 321 -20.70 -1.58 -28.08
CA ASP A 321 -20.78 -0.18 -27.65
C ASP A 321 -21.00 -0.03 -26.13
N HIS A 322 -21.16 -1.13 -25.39
CA HIS A 322 -21.29 -1.06 -23.93
C HIS A 322 -19.95 -0.65 -23.27
N PRO A 323 -19.92 0.46 -22.53
CA PRO A 323 -18.69 1.20 -22.22
C PRO A 323 -17.75 0.49 -21.25
N THR A 324 -18.26 -0.27 -20.29
CA THR A 324 -17.43 -1.01 -19.31
C THR A 324 -17.22 -2.48 -19.68
N ALA A 325 -17.93 -3.01 -20.69
CA ALA A 325 -17.85 -4.43 -21.05
C ALA A 325 -16.52 -4.76 -21.74
N GLY A 326 -16.20 -4.02 -22.81
CA GLY A 326 -14.95 -4.18 -23.54
C GLY A 326 -13.72 -3.88 -22.67
N LEU A 327 -13.78 -2.88 -21.77
CA LEU A 327 -12.69 -2.54 -20.86
C LEU A 327 -12.36 -3.69 -19.90
N ILE A 328 -13.36 -4.32 -19.27
CA ILE A 328 -13.13 -5.45 -18.34
C ILE A 328 -12.75 -6.73 -19.10
N LEU A 329 -13.29 -6.96 -20.29
CA LEU A 329 -12.87 -8.06 -21.15
C LEU A 329 -11.40 -7.92 -21.57
N ALA A 330 -10.97 -6.72 -21.98
CA ALA A 330 -9.56 -6.43 -22.31
C ALA A 330 -8.64 -6.64 -21.09
N LYS A 331 -9.02 -6.14 -19.90
CA LYS A 331 -8.28 -6.41 -18.65
C LYS A 331 -8.17 -7.92 -18.38
N SER A 332 -9.24 -8.67 -18.61
CA SER A 332 -9.25 -10.13 -18.42
C SER A 332 -8.29 -10.85 -19.37
N TYR A 333 -8.18 -10.42 -20.63
CA TYR A 333 -7.21 -10.96 -21.59
C TYR A 333 -5.76 -10.62 -21.24
N ILE A 334 -5.48 -9.37 -20.86
CA ILE A 334 -4.15 -8.95 -20.38
C ILE A 334 -3.71 -9.83 -19.21
N GLN A 335 -4.58 -10.02 -18.21
CA GLN A 335 -4.32 -10.85 -17.02
C GLN A 335 -4.21 -12.36 -17.32
N LYS A 336 -4.66 -12.81 -18.50
CA LYS A 336 -4.47 -14.17 -19.01
C LYS A 336 -3.30 -14.32 -19.98
N ASN A 337 -2.54 -13.26 -20.23
CA ASN A 337 -1.49 -13.18 -21.24
C ASN A 337 -1.97 -13.46 -22.68
N ASP A 338 -3.27 -13.33 -22.96
CA ASP A 338 -3.83 -13.39 -24.32
C ASP A 338 -3.71 -12.00 -24.96
N PHE A 339 -2.45 -11.61 -25.21
CA PHE A 339 -2.13 -10.27 -25.71
C PHE A 339 -2.72 -10.01 -27.09
N ALA A 340 -2.86 -11.03 -27.94
CA ALA A 340 -3.42 -10.87 -29.29
C ALA A 340 -4.89 -10.42 -29.25
N LYS A 341 -5.74 -11.09 -28.45
CA LYS A 341 -7.13 -10.66 -28.26
C LYS A 341 -7.23 -9.31 -27.54
N ALA A 342 -6.32 -9.01 -26.62
CA ALA A 342 -6.27 -7.71 -25.96
C ALA A 342 -5.96 -6.56 -26.93
N GLU A 343 -5.00 -6.73 -27.85
CA GLU A 343 -4.65 -5.74 -28.89
C GLU A 343 -5.80 -5.50 -29.87
N GLU A 344 -6.46 -6.56 -30.34
CA GLU A 344 -7.63 -6.48 -31.22
C GLU A 344 -8.76 -5.67 -30.55
N LEU A 345 -9.08 -6.00 -29.29
CA LEU A 345 -10.15 -5.36 -28.54
C LEU A 345 -9.85 -3.89 -28.20
N ILE A 346 -8.61 -3.57 -27.80
CA ILE A 346 -8.18 -2.18 -27.56
C ILE A 346 -8.23 -1.36 -28.85
N SER A 347 -7.81 -1.94 -29.98
CA SER A 347 -7.87 -1.30 -31.30
C SER A 347 -9.32 -1.02 -31.73
N PHE A 348 -10.25 -1.95 -31.46
CA PHE A 348 -11.68 -1.76 -31.73
C PHE A 348 -12.31 -0.65 -30.86
N MET A 349 -11.88 -0.52 -29.60
CA MET A 349 -12.40 0.48 -28.67
C MET A 349 -11.81 1.89 -28.87
N ALA A 350 -10.81 2.06 -29.74
CA ALA A 350 -10.13 3.33 -29.97
C ALA A 350 -11.12 4.47 -30.28
N GLY A 351 -11.01 5.56 -29.51
CA GLY A 351 -11.83 6.76 -29.65
C GLY A 351 -13.18 6.77 -28.90
N ARG A 352 -13.54 5.70 -28.18
CA ARG A 352 -14.78 5.63 -27.37
C ARG A 352 -14.61 6.26 -25.99
N ASP A 353 -13.63 5.79 -25.23
CA ASP A 353 -13.06 6.47 -24.06
C ASP A 353 -11.55 6.59 -24.31
N PRO A 354 -11.06 7.72 -24.82
CA PRO A 354 -9.66 7.83 -25.24
C PRO A 354 -8.68 7.68 -24.07
N PHE A 355 -9.06 7.98 -22.83
CA PHE A 355 -8.13 7.95 -21.70
C PHE A 355 -8.07 6.57 -21.04
N GLU A 356 -9.21 5.90 -20.79
CA GLU A 356 -9.19 4.52 -20.26
C GLU A 356 -8.64 3.53 -21.30
N VAL A 357 -8.89 3.74 -22.60
CA VAL A 357 -8.30 2.91 -23.68
C VAL A 357 -6.79 3.14 -23.79
N SER A 358 -6.28 4.37 -23.71
CA SER A 358 -4.83 4.61 -23.70
C SER A 358 -4.16 4.09 -22.42
N MET A 359 -4.84 4.11 -21.27
CA MET A 359 -4.33 3.47 -20.04
C MET A 359 -4.22 1.95 -20.21
N LEU A 360 -5.21 1.31 -20.83
CA LEU A 360 -5.19 -0.11 -21.19
C LEU A 360 -4.07 -0.46 -22.18
N ALA A 361 -3.89 0.35 -23.22
CA ALA A 361 -2.79 0.20 -24.18
C ALA A 361 -1.43 0.31 -23.49
N ALA A 362 -1.28 1.22 -22.53
CA ALA A 362 -0.08 1.33 -21.71
C ALA A 362 0.16 0.11 -20.80
N GLU A 363 -0.88 -0.43 -20.15
CA GLU A 363 -0.80 -1.64 -19.32
C GLU A 363 -0.36 -2.86 -20.16
N LEU A 364 -0.93 -3.01 -21.36
CA LEU A 364 -0.57 -4.09 -22.30
C LEU A 364 0.85 -3.93 -22.84
N ALA A 365 1.25 -2.73 -23.24
CA ALA A 365 2.61 -2.44 -23.66
C ALA A 365 3.63 -2.71 -22.54
N PHE A 366 3.30 -2.36 -21.29
CA PHE A 366 4.12 -2.67 -20.12
C PHE A 366 4.30 -4.18 -19.91
N GLN A 367 3.24 -4.97 -20.03
CA GLN A 367 3.29 -6.43 -19.92
C GLN A 367 4.12 -7.06 -21.05
N LYS A 368 3.99 -6.56 -22.27
CA LYS A 368 4.85 -6.94 -23.42
C LYS A 368 6.30 -6.42 -23.30
N ARG A 369 6.63 -5.66 -22.25
CA ARG A 369 7.92 -4.95 -22.04
C ARG A 369 8.27 -3.92 -23.12
N ASP A 370 7.29 -3.47 -23.88
CA ASP A 370 7.43 -2.33 -24.81
C ASP A 370 7.29 -1.02 -24.01
N PHE A 371 8.39 -0.63 -23.37
CA PHE A 371 8.42 0.56 -22.54
C PHE A 371 8.26 1.86 -23.32
N GLN A 372 8.59 1.88 -24.62
CA GLN A 372 8.41 3.06 -25.46
C GLN A 372 6.91 3.25 -25.79
N LEU A 373 6.23 2.21 -26.29
CA LEU A 373 4.80 2.27 -26.56
C LEU A 373 4.00 2.52 -25.26
N CYS A 374 4.48 2.03 -24.12
CA CYS A 374 3.92 2.35 -22.81
C CYS A 374 4.03 3.85 -22.49
N GLU A 375 5.23 4.44 -22.64
CA GLU A 375 5.47 5.88 -22.45
C GLU A 375 4.57 6.74 -23.37
N GLU A 376 4.50 6.39 -24.66
CA GLU A 376 3.69 7.09 -25.66
C GLU A 376 2.20 7.12 -25.30
N ASN A 377 1.61 5.99 -24.88
CA ASN A 377 0.22 5.92 -24.47
C ASN A 377 -0.05 6.67 -23.15
N LEU A 378 0.86 6.59 -22.17
CA LEU A 378 0.73 7.30 -20.90
C LEU A 378 0.82 8.82 -21.07
N SER A 379 1.62 9.30 -22.01
CA SER A 379 1.81 10.73 -22.30
C SER A 379 0.53 11.46 -22.72
N GLN A 380 -0.46 10.73 -23.23
CA GLN A 380 -1.78 11.27 -23.61
C GLN A 380 -2.64 11.63 -22.39
N ILE A 381 -2.33 11.07 -21.22
CA ILE A 381 -3.11 11.14 -19.98
C ILE A 381 -2.50 12.12 -18.97
N TRP A 382 -1.17 12.19 -18.85
CA TRP A 382 -0.48 12.99 -17.81
C TRP A 382 -0.88 14.46 -17.86
N ASP A 383 -1.25 15.00 -16.69
CA ASP A 383 -1.71 16.39 -16.51
C ASP A 383 -2.80 16.87 -17.52
N ASN A 384 -3.47 15.95 -18.23
CA ASN A 384 -4.52 16.28 -19.20
C ASN A 384 -5.81 16.66 -18.47
N PRO A 385 -6.39 17.87 -18.69
CA PRO A 385 -7.62 18.29 -18.01
C PRO A 385 -8.86 17.43 -18.28
N GLY A 386 -8.87 16.67 -19.38
CA GLY A 386 -9.94 15.73 -19.71
C GLY A 386 -9.81 14.37 -19.02
N ALA A 387 -8.63 14.02 -18.50
CA ALA A 387 -8.42 12.78 -17.77
C ALA A 387 -8.81 12.95 -16.30
N SER A 388 -9.47 11.96 -15.70
CA SER A 388 -9.77 12.02 -14.27
C SER A 388 -8.47 12.06 -13.45
N PRO A 389 -8.41 12.78 -12.31
CA PRO A 389 -7.24 12.80 -11.43
C PRO A 389 -6.73 11.41 -11.01
N TRP A 390 -7.62 10.42 -11.00
CA TRP A 390 -7.34 9.02 -10.64
C TRP A 390 -6.61 8.28 -11.73
N LEU A 391 -7.11 8.42 -12.95
CA LEU A 391 -6.48 7.88 -14.15
C LEU A 391 -5.13 8.57 -14.38
N ASN A 392 -5.06 9.87 -14.14
CA ASN A 392 -3.85 10.67 -14.20
C ASN A 392 -2.79 10.19 -13.17
N ALA A 393 -3.17 10.04 -11.90
CA ALA A 393 -2.29 9.50 -10.87
C ALA A 393 -1.89 8.02 -11.10
N ARG A 394 -2.78 7.20 -11.64
CA ARG A 394 -2.49 5.82 -12.07
C ARG A 394 -1.48 5.81 -13.22
N ALA A 395 -1.65 6.67 -14.21
CA ALA A 395 -0.73 6.86 -15.33
C ALA A 395 0.64 7.37 -14.88
N HIS A 396 0.70 8.32 -13.93
CA HIS A 396 1.96 8.73 -13.29
C HIS A 396 2.60 7.59 -12.48
N SER A 397 1.81 6.76 -11.77
CA SER A 397 2.37 5.59 -11.04
C SER A 397 2.98 4.55 -11.98
N LEU A 398 2.35 4.26 -13.12
CA LEU A 398 2.89 3.32 -14.10
C LEU A 398 4.13 3.92 -14.78
N ALA A 399 4.08 5.19 -15.17
CA ALA A 399 5.22 5.94 -15.70
C ALA A 399 6.43 5.91 -14.74
N GLY A 400 6.20 6.10 -13.43
CA GLY A 400 7.24 5.97 -12.41
C GLY A 400 7.95 4.62 -12.43
N THR A 401 7.20 3.54 -12.68
CA THR A 401 7.76 2.18 -12.84
C THR A 401 8.54 2.05 -14.15
N VAL A 402 7.99 2.53 -15.27
CA VAL A 402 8.60 2.50 -16.61
C VAL A 402 9.94 3.24 -16.61
N PHE A 403 9.98 4.47 -16.13
CA PHE A 403 11.19 5.30 -16.14
C PHE A 403 12.30 4.74 -15.24
N VAL A 404 11.98 4.17 -14.08
CA VAL A 404 13.01 3.49 -13.27
C VAL A 404 13.55 2.25 -14.00
N ARG A 405 12.70 1.48 -14.70
CA ARG A 405 13.12 0.33 -15.52
C ARG A 405 13.96 0.73 -16.73
N THR A 406 13.69 1.87 -17.36
CA THR A 406 14.49 2.41 -18.49
C THR A 406 15.68 3.27 -18.04
N ASN A 407 16.07 3.18 -16.75
CA ASN A 407 17.20 3.89 -16.14
C ASN A 407 17.07 5.45 -16.10
N ARG A 408 15.88 5.99 -16.37
CA ARG A 408 15.49 7.40 -16.21
C ARG A 408 15.01 7.67 -14.78
N GLN A 409 15.86 7.34 -13.81
CA GLN A 409 15.48 7.27 -12.39
C GLN A 409 14.85 8.56 -11.84
N GLN A 410 15.44 9.73 -12.15
CA GLN A 410 14.96 11.02 -11.64
C GLN A 410 13.50 11.28 -12.06
N GLU A 411 13.23 11.16 -13.36
CA GLU A 411 11.89 11.32 -13.94
C GLU A 411 10.90 10.31 -13.34
N GLY A 412 11.31 9.05 -13.16
CA GLY A 412 10.47 8.05 -12.51
C GLY A 412 10.06 8.43 -11.08
N PHE A 413 10.97 9.00 -10.29
CA PHE A 413 10.65 9.47 -8.94
C PHE A 413 9.85 10.79 -8.92
N ASP A 414 9.97 11.64 -9.94
CA ASP A 414 9.06 12.79 -10.12
C ASP A 414 7.64 12.33 -10.45
N HIS A 415 7.46 11.36 -11.34
CA HIS A 415 6.15 10.76 -11.64
C HIS A 415 5.53 10.08 -10.40
N TYR A 416 6.31 9.31 -9.61
CA TYR A 416 5.80 8.78 -8.34
C TYR A 416 5.38 9.88 -7.35
N ARG A 417 6.17 10.95 -7.20
CA ARG A 417 5.79 12.11 -6.35
C ARG A 417 4.51 12.77 -6.82
N ARG A 418 4.31 12.92 -8.14
CA ARG A 418 3.10 13.50 -8.74
C ARG A 418 1.86 12.65 -8.45
N ALA A 419 1.95 11.33 -8.61
CA ALA A 419 0.88 10.40 -8.23
C ALA A 419 0.57 10.44 -6.72
N GLU A 420 1.60 10.48 -5.87
CA GLU A 420 1.47 10.57 -4.41
C GLU A 420 0.75 11.87 -4.00
N GLN A 421 1.11 13.00 -4.62
CA GLN A 421 0.47 14.30 -4.40
C GLN A 421 -1.01 14.28 -4.79
N ILE A 422 -1.36 13.82 -5.99
CA ILE A 422 -2.75 13.81 -6.47
C ILE A 422 -3.63 12.95 -5.54
N TYR A 423 -3.16 11.77 -5.13
CA TYR A 423 -3.89 10.93 -4.20
C TYR A 423 -3.99 11.53 -2.78
N ALA A 424 -2.98 12.27 -2.32
CA ALA A 424 -3.01 12.98 -1.04
C ALA A 424 -3.99 14.17 -1.04
N GLU A 425 -3.97 15.01 -2.08
CA GLU A 425 -4.89 16.13 -2.27
C GLU A 425 -6.36 15.67 -2.29
N LYS A 426 -6.60 14.50 -2.89
CA LYS A 426 -7.92 13.88 -3.00
C LYS A 426 -8.23 12.87 -1.87
N GLN A 427 -7.42 12.81 -0.81
CA GLN A 427 -7.63 11.99 0.39
C GLN A 427 -7.84 10.47 0.14
N TYR A 428 -7.25 9.93 -0.93
CA TYR A 428 -7.36 8.51 -1.29
C TYR A 428 -6.16 7.73 -0.75
N PHE A 429 -6.30 7.29 0.50
CA PHE A 429 -5.20 6.65 1.22
C PHE A 429 -4.77 5.33 0.59
N LYS A 430 -5.69 4.53 -0.01
CA LYS A 430 -5.33 3.28 -0.69
C LYS A 430 -4.36 3.50 -1.84
N GLY A 431 -4.68 4.40 -2.78
CA GLY A 431 -3.79 4.69 -3.91
C GLY A 431 -2.48 5.32 -3.48
N LYS A 432 -2.52 6.26 -2.51
CA LYS A 432 -1.31 6.84 -1.94
C LYS A 432 -0.39 5.76 -1.38
N ILE A 433 -0.91 4.84 -0.57
CA ILE A 433 -0.16 3.70 -0.01
C ILE A 433 0.44 2.82 -1.13
N SER A 434 -0.33 2.47 -2.16
CA SER A 434 0.18 1.69 -3.31
C SER A 434 1.30 2.42 -4.07
N VAL A 435 1.18 3.73 -4.27
CA VAL A 435 2.22 4.55 -4.93
C VAL A 435 3.47 4.66 -4.08
N VAL A 436 3.34 4.90 -2.77
CA VAL A 436 4.47 4.95 -1.85
C VAL A 436 5.17 3.59 -1.79
N PHE A 437 4.43 2.48 -1.73
CA PHE A 437 4.99 1.12 -1.81
C PHE A 437 5.83 0.91 -3.08
N ASN A 438 5.26 1.24 -4.25
CA ASN A 438 5.95 1.12 -5.54
C ASN A 438 7.19 2.03 -5.61
N ARG A 439 7.09 3.27 -5.10
CA ARG A 439 8.21 4.21 -5.00
C ARG A 439 9.34 3.66 -4.13
N LEU A 440 9.04 3.18 -2.92
CA LEU A 440 10.05 2.65 -1.99
C LEU A 440 10.74 1.42 -2.57
N ARG A 441 9.99 0.50 -3.19
CA ARG A 441 10.57 -0.62 -3.93
C ARG A 441 11.47 -0.15 -5.06
N ALA A 442 11.00 0.77 -5.91
CA ALA A 442 11.79 1.31 -7.00
C ALA A 442 13.10 1.96 -6.52
N GLN A 443 13.09 2.64 -5.36
CA GLN A 443 14.30 3.18 -4.73
C GLN A 443 15.26 2.06 -4.26
N GLN A 444 14.75 0.97 -3.67
CA GLN A 444 15.58 -0.20 -3.30
C GLN A 444 16.29 -0.82 -4.51
N PHE A 445 15.56 -1.08 -5.61
CA PHE A 445 16.15 -1.64 -6.84
C PHE A 445 17.17 -0.71 -7.49
N ALA A 446 16.89 0.59 -7.51
CA ALA A 446 17.80 1.62 -8.01
C ALA A 446 19.07 1.80 -7.15
N GLY A 447 19.18 1.12 -6.01
CA GLY A 447 20.31 1.24 -5.07
C GLY A 447 20.32 2.57 -4.30
N LEU A 448 19.20 3.30 -4.32
CA LEU A 448 19.06 4.56 -3.60
C LEU A 448 18.81 4.31 -2.12
N THR A 449 19.30 5.22 -1.28
CA THR A 449 19.15 5.13 0.18
C THR A 449 17.68 5.28 0.58
N THR A 450 17.01 4.15 0.79
CA THR A 450 15.71 4.07 1.47
C THR A 450 15.90 4.04 2.97
N ARG A 451 14.98 4.64 3.72
CA ARG A 451 15.03 4.66 5.19
C ARG A 451 14.07 3.62 5.77
N LEU A 452 14.42 3.04 6.91
CA LEU A 452 13.54 2.12 7.62
C LEU A 452 12.27 2.83 8.09
N GLU A 453 12.40 4.11 8.44
CA GLU A 453 11.30 5.00 8.81
C GLU A 453 10.24 5.13 7.71
N ASP A 454 10.63 5.10 6.43
CA ASP A 454 9.69 5.20 5.31
C ASP A 454 8.80 3.95 5.21
N TRP A 455 9.42 2.76 5.40
CA TRP A 455 8.72 1.48 5.46
C TRP A 455 7.81 1.37 6.68
N GLN A 456 8.27 1.83 7.85
CA GLN A 456 7.45 1.84 9.07
C GLN A 456 6.27 2.80 8.93
N GLN A 457 6.48 4.00 8.37
CA GLN A 457 5.38 4.94 8.09
C GLN A 457 4.33 4.30 7.17
N LEU A 458 4.74 3.59 6.13
CA LEU A 458 3.81 2.90 5.23
C LEU A 458 2.99 1.82 5.98
N ILE A 459 3.62 1.02 6.85
CA ILE A 459 2.96 0.02 7.69
C ILE A 459 1.94 0.67 8.66
N ASP A 460 2.28 1.84 9.19
CA ASP A 460 1.41 2.62 10.08
C ASP A 460 0.23 3.24 9.31
N GLU A 461 0.45 3.77 8.11
CA GLU A 461 -0.61 4.26 7.21
C GLU A 461 -1.58 3.13 6.81
N CYS A 462 -1.09 1.94 6.47
CA CYS A 462 -1.92 0.75 6.25
C CYS A 462 -2.76 0.38 7.49
N SER A 463 -2.25 0.66 8.69
CA SER A 463 -2.95 0.40 9.96
C SER A 463 -4.03 1.46 10.27
N ILE A 464 -3.87 2.71 9.78
CA ILE A 464 -4.85 3.80 9.95
C ILE A 464 -6.14 3.57 9.13
N ILE A 465 -6.02 2.89 7.99
CA ILE A 465 -7.15 2.47 7.14
C ILE A 465 -7.58 1.01 7.37
N ASP A 466 -6.99 0.36 8.38
CA ASP A 466 -7.20 -1.04 8.76
C ASP A 466 -7.20 -1.98 7.55
N ASN A 467 -6.19 -1.87 6.68
CA ASN A 467 -6.07 -2.68 5.47
C ASN A 467 -4.95 -3.71 5.63
N SER A 468 -5.33 -4.88 6.16
CA SER A 468 -4.41 -6.02 6.38
C SER A 468 -3.71 -6.51 5.11
N PHE A 469 -4.34 -6.39 3.94
CA PHE A 469 -3.73 -6.78 2.66
C PHE A 469 -2.57 -5.84 2.30
N LEU A 470 -2.81 -4.53 2.27
CA LEU A 470 -1.76 -3.54 2.03
C LEU A 470 -0.68 -3.56 3.11
N LYS A 471 -1.05 -3.84 4.37
CA LYS A 471 -0.10 -4.04 5.46
C LYS A 471 0.81 -5.26 5.24
N ALA A 472 0.28 -6.37 4.73
CA ALA A 472 1.09 -7.53 4.37
C ALA A 472 2.05 -7.23 3.20
N HIS A 473 1.62 -6.45 2.20
CA HIS A 473 2.52 -5.97 1.14
C HIS A 473 3.63 -5.05 1.69
N ALA A 474 3.29 -4.08 2.54
CA ALA A 474 4.28 -3.20 3.18
C ALA A 474 5.28 -3.98 4.07
N LEU A 475 4.80 -4.99 4.82
CA LEU A 475 5.66 -5.90 5.58
C LEU A 475 6.57 -6.75 4.70
N MET A 476 6.10 -7.22 3.54
CA MET A 476 6.96 -7.91 2.56
C MET A 476 8.09 -6.99 2.09
N GLY A 477 7.79 -5.76 1.65
CA GLY A 477 8.80 -4.81 1.17
C GLY A 477 9.78 -4.33 2.25
N ALA A 478 9.34 -4.28 3.51
CA ALA A 478 10.22 -4.08 4.67
C ALA A 478 11.10 -5.31 4.96
N GLY A 479 10.58 -6.52 4.76
CA GLY A 479 11.37 -7.75 4.79
C GLY A 479 12.45 -7.75 3.71
N ASP A 480 12.09 -7.40 2.47
CA ASP A 480 13.01 -7.24 1.34
C ASP A 480 14.10 -6.21 1.65
N PHE A 481 13.73 -5.06 2.25
CA PHE A 481 14.69 -4.04 2.70
C PHE A 481 15.76 -4.66 3.62
N HIS A 482 15.33 -5.36 4.66
CA HIS A 482 16.24 -5.98 5.62
C HIS A 482 17.06 -7.11 4.99
N PHE A 483 16.47 -7.92 4.12
CA PHE A 483 17.17 -9.01 3.42
C PHE A 483 18.31 -8.49 2.54
N TYR A 484 18.06 -7.45 1.73
CA TYR A 484 19.10 -6.83 0.89
C TYR A 484 20.19 -6.11 1.70
N GLN A 485 19.90 -5.70 2.93
CA GLN A 485 20.88 -5.16 3.88
C GLN A 485 21.57 -6.26 4.74
N SER A 486 21.34 -7.55 4.45
CA SER A 486 21.83 -8.70 5.24
C SER A 486 21.34 -8.77 6.70
N HIS A 487 20.29 -8.02 7.05
CA HIS A 487 19.62 -8.06 8.34
C HIS A 487 18.56 -9.18 8.37
N TYR A 488 19.03 -10.44 8.26
CA TYR A 488 18.16 -11.58 8.00
C TYR A 488 17.17 -11.91 9.14
N ALA A 489 17.49 -11.58 10.39
CA ALA A 489 16.59 -11.81 11.53
C ALA A 489 15.38 -10.87 11.50
N GLU A 490 15.62 -9.60 11.19
CA GLU A 490 14.59 -8.58 10.97
C GLU A 490 13.74 -8.91 9.74
N ALA A 491 14.39 -9.33 8.64
CA ALA A 491 13.70 -9.78 7.43
C ALA A 491 12.73 -10.94 7.73
N TYR A 492 13.21 -11.98 8.43
CA TYR A 492 12.40 -13.12 8.86
C TYR A 492 11.17 -12.67 9.68
N SER A 493 11.36 -11.75 10.63
CA SER A 493 10.27 -11.19 11.45
C SER A 493 9.21 -10.48 10.60
N HIS A 494 9.62 -9.66 9.63
CA HIS A 494 8.72 -8.96 8.71
C HIS A 494 7.97 -9.93 7.78
N TYR A 495 8.66 -10.92 7.21
CA TYR A 495 8.04 -11.94 6.36
C TYR A 495 7.05 -12.83 7.16
N THR A 496 7.36 -13.18 8.40
CA THR A 496 6.43 -13.88 9.31
C THR A 496 5.18 -13.03 9.58
N GLY A 497 5.35 -11.73 9.79
CA GLY A 497 4.24 -10.79 9.94
C GLY A 497 3.33 -10.73 8.70
N SER A 498 3.92 -10.68 7.50
CA SER A 498 3.17 -10.77 6.23
C SER A 498 2.46 -12.11 6.08
N LEU A 499 3.13 -13.23 6.36
CA LEU A 499 2.56 -14.58 6.28
C LEU A 499 1.30 -14.70 7.13
N ASN A 500 1.38 -14.31 8.41
CA ASN A 500 0.25 -14.38 9.35
C ASN A 500 -0.98 -13.60 8.85
N LEU A 501 -0.78 -12.40 8.30
CA LEU A 501 -1.86 -11.62 7.70
C LEU A 501 -2.44 -12.31 6.47
N ARG A 502 -1.60 -12.80 5.55
CA ARG A 502 -2.06 -13.46 4.31
C ARG A 502 -2.75 -14.80 4.56
N THR A 503 -2.32 -15.56 5.57
CA THR A 503 -3.04 -16.74 6.06
C THR A 503 -4.44 -16.37 6.58
N SER A 504 -4.58 -15.27 7.33
CA SER A 504 -5.91 -14.80 7.77
C SER A 504 -6.81 -14.34 6.61
N LEU A 505 -6.21 -13.79 5.55
CA LEU A 505 -6.88 -13.35 4.32
C LEU A 505 -7.15 -14.49 3.32
N LYS A 506 -6.60 -15.69 3.54
CA LYS A 506 -6.62 -16.84 2.60
C LYS A 506 -6.01 -16.53 1.22
N ASP A 507 -5.05 -15.61 1.19
CA ASP A 507 -4.31 -15.23 -0.02
C ASP A 507 -3.25 -16.31 -0.35
N GLU A 508 -3.64 -17.34 -1.10
CA GLU A 508 -2.76 -18.47 -1.41
C GLU A 508 -1.47 -18.05 -2.13
N ARG A 509 -1.56 -17.16 -3.14
CA ARG A 509 -0.39 -16.67 -3.87
C ARG A 509 0.59 -15.95 -2.95
N GLY A 510 0.08 -15.05 -2.12
CA GLY A 510 0.90 -14.30 -1.17
C GLY A 510 1.36 -15.14 0.05
N ILE A 511 0.71 -16.25 0.38
CA ILE A 511 1.27 -17.25 1.32
C ILE A 511 2.51 -17.91 0.71
N GLY A 512 2.43 -18.36 -0.55
CA GLY A 512 3.57 -18.91 -1.29
C GLY A 512 4.73 -17.92 -1.39
N ALA A 513 4.42 -16.64 -1.61
CA ALA A 513 5.38 -15.52 -1.56
C ALA A 513 6.16 -15.47 -0.24
N CYS A 514 5.44 -15.46 0.90
CA CYS A 514 6.07 -15.33 2.21
C CYS A 514 6.86 -16.59 2.57
N GLN A 515 6.37 -17.77 2.18
CA GLN A 515 7.10 -19.02 2.36
C GLN A 515 8.39 -19.06 1.53
N ALA A 516 8.38 -18.57 0.29
CA ALA A 516 9.60 -18.41 -0.51
C ALA A 516 10.61 -17.49 0.19
N ALA A 517 10.18 -16.31 0.61
CA ALA A 517 11.03 -15.34 1.28
C ALA A 517 11.58 -15.84 2.63
N LEU A 518 10.76 -16.51 3.44
CA LEU A 518 11.18 -17.15 4.70
C LEU A 518 12.15 -18.30 4.45
N GLY A 519 11.92 -19.12 3.42
CA GLY A 519 12.82 -20.20 3.00
C GLY A 519 14.20 -19.69 2.62
N SER A 520 14.26 -18.69 1.74
CA SER A 520 15.51 -18.06 1.31
C SER A 520 16.21 -17.34 2.47
N THR A 521 15.46 -16.71 3.38
CA THR A 521 16.01 -16.09 4.61
C THR A 521 16.58 -17.12 5.58
N ALA A 522 15.87 -18.23 5.80
CA ALA A 522 16.31 -19.35 6.63
C ALA A 522 17.58 -20.03 6.04
N LEU A 523 17.73 -20.10 4.71
CA LEU A 523 19.00 -20.48 4.07
C LEU A 523 20.14 -19.55 4.49
N ARG A 524 19.93 -18.22 4.44
CA ARG A 524 20.98 -17.24 4.85
C ARG A 524 21.32 -17.32 6.34
N LEU A 525 20.36 -17.69 7.18
CA LEU A 525 20.55 -17.93 8.62
C LEU A 525 21.16 -19.31 8.95
N GLY A 526 21.39 -20.18 7.95
CA GLY A 526 21.91 -21.54 8.14
C GLY A 526 20.90 -22.53 8.72
N GLN A 527 19.61 -22.21 8.69
CA GLN A 527 18.51 -23.00 9.24
C GLN A 527 17.99 -24.01 8.20
N TRP A 528 18.88 -24.83 7.65
CA TRP A 528 18.65 -25.63 6.43
C TRP A 528 17.35 -26.46 6.42
N ARG A 529 17.02 -27.14 7.54
CA ARG A 529 15.79 -27.96 7.64
C ARG A 529 14.51 -27.14 7.61
N GLU A 530 14.54 -25.97 8.24
CA GLU A 530 13.40 -25.04 8.29
C GLU A 530 13.20 -24.38 6.92
N ALA A 531 14.30 -23.97 6.29
CA ALA A 531 14.31 -23.48 4.91
C ALA A 531 13.67 -24.50 3.95
N GLY A 532 14.07 -25.78 4.02
CA GLY A 532 13.48 -26.84 3.21
C GLY A 532 11.96 -26.97 3.38
N GLY A 533 11.45 -26.85 4.61
CA GLY A 533 10.01 -26.88 4.87
C GLY A 533 9.25 -25.71 4.24
N PHE A 534 9.78 -24.49 4.37
CA PHE A 534 9.17 -23.32 3.75
C PHE A 534 9.22 -23.34 2.22
N LEU A 535 10.35 -23.72 1.63
CA LEU A 535 10.52 -23.78 0.18
C LEU A 535 9.66 -24.86 -0.47
N GLN A 536 9.49 -26.02 0.20
CA GLN A 536 8.58 -27.08 -0.24
C GLN A 536 7.12 -26.62 -0.27
N ALA A 537 6.66 -25.93 0.77
CA ALA A 537 5.30 -25.38 0.82
C ALA A 537 5.05 -24.32 -0.27
N ALA A 538 6.03 -23.44 -0.51
CA ALA A 538 5.98 -22.47 -1.60
C ALA A 538 5.94 -23.14 -3.00
N LEU A 539 6.74 -24.20 -3.19
CA LEU A 539 6.75 -24.98 -4.44
C LEU A 539 5.39 -25.63 -4.72
N GLU A 540 4.73 -26.21 -3.71
CA GLU A 540 3.41 -26.82 -3.84
C GLU A 540 2.34 -25.79 -4.27
N ILE A 541 2.37 -24.58 -3.69
CA ILE A 541 1.49 -23.47 -4.09
C ILE A 541 1.77 -23.03 -5.53
N ASN A 542 3.03 -22.87 -5.91
CA ASN A 542 3.39 -22.40 -7.26
C ASN A 542 3.02 -23.44 -8.34
N LEU A 543 3.25 -24.73 -8.08
CA LEU A 543 2.82 -25.81 -8.99
C LEU A 543 1.30 -25.90 -9.11
N LYS A 544 0.55 -25.75 -8.00
CA LYS A 544 -0.93 -25.65 -8.03
C LYS A 544 -1.41 -24.48 -8.89
N ASN A 545 -0.70 -23.35 -8.83
CA ASN A 545 -1.01 -22.14 -9.58
C ASN A 545 -0.46 -22.13 -11.03
N GLN A 546 0.21 -23.21 -11.47
CA GLN A 546 0.91 -23.31 -12.76
C GLN A 546 2.01 -22.24 -12.97
N ASP A 547 2.54 -21.70 -11.88
CA ASP A 547 3.67 -20.76 -11.87
C ASP A 547 4.98 -21.55 -11.99
N SER A 548 5.27 -21.97 -13.21
CA SER A 548 6.49 -22.72 -13.53
C SER A 548 7.76 -21.93 -13.21
N TYR A 549 7.74 -20.60 -13.35
CA TYR A 549 8.90 -19.75 -13.14
C TYR A 549 9.34 -19.77 -11.68
N ASN A 550 8.41 -19.52 -10.76
CA ASN A 550 8.71 -19.60 -9.33
C ASN A 550 8.95 -21.04 -8.89
N ALA A 551 8.32 -22.05 -9.51
CA ALA A 551 8.64 -23.46 -9.25
C ALA A 551 10.10 -23.82 -9.59
N ILE A 552 10.65 -23.35 -10.72
CA ILE A 552 12.07 -23.54 -11.10
C ILE A 552 12.99 -22.98 -10.01
N ASN A 553 12.75 -21.75 -9.54
CA ASN A 553 13.53 -21.15 -8.45
C ASN A 553 13.49 -22.00 -7.17
N GLN A 554 12.32 -22.49 -6.76
CA GLN A 554 12.19 -23.30 -5.54
C GLN A 554 12.88 -24.66 -5.65
N PHE A 555 12.89 -25.30 -6.82
CA PHE A 555 13.70 -26.51 -7.02
C PHE A 555 15.20 -26.22 -6.86
N ILE A 556 15.69 -25.07 -7.32
CA ILE A 556 17.10 -24.64 -7.18
C ILE A 556 17.43 -24.32 -5.72
N GLU A 557 16.60 -23.55 -5.00
CA GLU A 557 16.83 -23.27 -3.57
C GLU A 557 16.71 -24.53 -2.71
N LEU A 558 15.77 -25.44 -2.99
CA LEU A 558 15.70 -26.75 -2.31
C LEU A 558 16.93 -27.60 -2.60
N ALA A 559 17.50 -27.56 -3.80
CA ALA A 559 18.76 -28.23 -4.07
C ALA A 559 19.93 -27.67 -3.24
N GLN A 560 19.95 -26.35 -2.97
CA GLN A 560 20.94 -25.75 -2.05
C GLN A 560 20.76 -26.26 -0.61
N VAL A 561 19.51 -26.42 -0.14
CA VAL A 561 19.21 -27.08 1.15
C VAL A 561 19.84 -28.49 1.19
N GLU A 562 19.61 -29.29 0.15
CA GLU A 562 20.13 -30.66 0.09
C GLU A 562 21.67 -30.72 -0.01
N ILE A 563 22.29 -29.79 -0.75
CA ILE A 563 23.76 -29.63 -0.79
C ILE A 563 24.30 -29.31 0.62
N ALA A 564 23.67 -28.37 1.34
CA ALA A 564 24.07 -28.01 2.70
C ALA A 564 23.87 -29.17 3.70
N LEU A 565 22.85 -30.02 3.48
CA LEU A 565 22.61 -31.25 4.23
C LEU A 565 23.45 -32.45 3.75
N LYS A 566 24.25 -32.30 2.69
CA LYS A 566 25.06 -33.35 2.01
C LYS A 566 24.25 -34.47 1.34
N ASN A 567 22.98 -34.23 1.06
CA ASN A 567 22.08 -35.12 0.33
C ASN A 567 22.25 -34.96 -1.19
N PHE A 568 23.46 -35.21 -1.70
CA PHE A 568 23.83 -34.82 -3.07
C PHE A 568 22.94 -35.42 -4.18
N LEU A 569 22.46 -36.65 -4.03
CA LEU A 569 21.53 -37.28 -4.98
C LEU A 569 20.19 -36.52 -5.07
N GLU A 570 19.67 -36.08 -3.91
CA GLU A 570 18.43 -35.31 -3.83
C GLU A 570 18.60 -33.86 -4.31
N ALA A 571 19.80 -33.30 -4.22
CA ALA A 571 20.12 -32.04 -4.88
C ALA A 571 20.13 -32.19 -6.41
N GLU A 572 20.78 -33.22 -6.93
CA GLU A 572 20.86 -33.49 -8.37
C GLU A 572 19.48 -33.72 -9.00
N LEU A 573 18.62 -34.52 -8.34
CA LEU A 573 17.25 -34.76 -8.78
C LEU A 573 16.42 -33.47 -8.87
N LYS A 574 16.57 -32.56 -7.90
CA LYS A 574 15.85 -31.28 -7.90
C LYS A 574 16.37 -30.32 -8.97
N LEU A 575 17.69 -30.24 -9.17
CA LEU A 575 18.31 -29.43 -10.23
C LEU A 575 17.95 -29.93 -11.63
N ASN A 576 17.92 -31.25 -11.85
CA ASN A 576 17.50 -31.82 -13.13
C ASN A 576 16.01 -31.54 -13.41
N LYS A 577 15.12 -31.60 -12.39
CA LYS A 577 13.72 -31.16 -12.52
C LYS A 577 13.59 -29.67 -12.86
N ALA A 578 14.38 -28.81 -12.22
CA ALA A 578 14.42 -27.38 -12.54
C ALA A 578 14.82 -27.14 -14.00
N MET A 579 15.87 -27.83 -14.46
CA MET A 579 16.36 -27.73 -15.84
C MET A 579 15.37 -28.31 -16.87
N GLU A 580 14.69 -29.41 -16.56
CA GLU A 580 13.65 -29.99 -17.42
C GLU A 580 12.48 -29.01 -17.58
N LEU A 581 11.94 -28.51 -16.46
CA LEU A 581 10.83 -27.55 -16.45
C LEU A 581 11.22 -26.24 -17.16
N ALA A 582 12.44 -25.74 -16.98
CA ALA A 582 12.93 -24.56 -17.69
C ALA A 582 13.00 -24.80 -19.21
N LYS A 583 13.52 -25.95 -19.67
CA LYS A 583 13.56 -26.32 -21.09
C LYS A 583 12.16 -26.45 -21.70
N THR A 584 11.21 -27.07 -21.01
CA THR A 584 9.81 -27.18 -21.47
C THR A 584 9.17 -25.80 -21.67
N ASN A 585 9.48 -24.83 -20.80
CA ASN A 585 8.96 -23.47 -20.87
C ASN A 585 9.80 -22.51 -21.75
N GLN A 586 10.87 -23.00 -22.39
CA GLN A 586 11.82 -22.19 -23.18
C GLN A 586 12.50 -21.07 -22.35
N ASP A 587 12.62 -21.26 -21.03
CA ASP A 587 13.26 -20.33 -20.09
C ASP A 587 14.78 -20.57 -20.05
N ASN A 588 15.51 -19.91 -20.95
CA ASN A 588 16.97 -20.00 -21.03
C ASN A 588 17.67 -19.56 -19.74
N ASP A 589 17.13 -18.56 -19.03
CA ASP A 589 17.69 -18.10 -17.76
C ASP A 589 17.51 -19.15 -16.66
N GLY A 590 16.32 -19.80 -16.60
CA GLY A 590 16.05 -20.94 -15.73
C GLY A 590 16.97 -22.14 -16.00
N VAL A 591 17.27 -22.44 -17.28
CA VAL A 591 18.23 -23.49 -17.67
C VAL A 591 19.63 -23.16 -17.16
N GLN A 592 20.09 -21.93 -17.39
CA GLN A 592 21.39 -21.45 -16.93
C GLN A 592 21.52 -21.49 -15.40
N TYR A 593 20.49 -21.03 -14.67
CA TYR A 593 20.48 -21.09 -13.21
C TYR A 593 20.48 -22.52 -12.65
N ALA A 594 19.70 -23.44 -13.23
CA ALA A 594 19.74 -24.85 -12.85
C ALA A 594 21.11 -25.50 -13.17
N GLY A 595 21.70 -25.14 -14.31
CA GLY A 595 23.06 -25.53 -14.69
C GLY A 595 24.13 -25.06 -13.71
N LEU A 596 24.06 -23.79 -13.27
CA LEU A 596 24.96 -23.25 -12.26
C LEU A 596 24.77 -23.91 -10.88
N GLY A 597 23.55 -24.31 -10.53
CA GLY A 597 23.31 -25.17 -9.37
C GLY A 597 23.97 -26.55 -9.48
N LEU A 598 24.05 -27.12 -10.69
CA LEU A 598 24.81 -28.36 -10.93
C LEU A 598 26.33 -28.12 -10.86
N VAL A 599 26.84 -26.95 -11.26
CA VAL A 599 28.24 -26.55 -11.01
C VAL A 599 28.51 -26.49 -9.50
N GLN A 600 27.62 -25.86 -8.72
CA GLN A 600 27.70 -25.81 -7.25
C GLN A 600 27.71 -27.21 -6.61
N LEU A 601 26.85 -28.11 -7.09
CA LEU A 601 26.79 -29.50 -6.63
C LEU A 601 28.14 -30.22 -6.85
N ASN A 602 28.70 -30.14 -8.05
CA ASN A 602 29.97 -30.77 -8.38
C ASN A 602 31.11 -30.21 -7.51
N LEU A 603 31.14 -28.90 -7.26
CA LEU A 603 32.11 -28.28 -6.34
C LEU A 603 31.94 -28.76 -4.89
N ALA A 604 30.71 -28.94 -4.40
CA ALA A 604 30.44 -29.47 -3.06
C ALA A 604 30.79 -30.97 -2.92
N GLN A 605 30.93 -31.69 -4.03
CA GLN A 605 31.41 -33.07 -4.11
C GLN A 605 32.92 -33.19 -4.41
N ASP A 606 33.67 -32.08 -4.41
CA ASP A 606 35.10 -32.00 -4.76
C ASP A 606 35.41 -32.40 -6.23
N GLN A 607 34.41 -32.37 -7.12
CA GLN A 607 34.53 -32.70 -8.54
C GLN A 607 34.88 -31.46 -9.39
N VAL A 608 35.99 -30.79 -9.03
CA VAL A 608 36.38 -29.48 -9.61
C VAL A 608 36.46 -29.50 -11.13
N GLN A 609 37.00 -30.58 -11.72
CA GLN A 609 37.12 -30.70 -13.18
C GLN A 609 35.75 -30.86 -13.88
N VAL A 610 34.80 -31.59 -13.27
CA VAL A 610 33.42 -31.71 -13.79
C VAL A 610 32.68 -30.38 -13.67
N ALA A 611 32.87 -29.67 -12.57
CA ALA A 611 32.35 -28.31 -12.39
C ALA A 611 32.91 -27.35 -13.45
N HIS A 612 34.20 -27.43 -13.76
CA HIS A 612 34.84 -26.62 -14.79
C HIS A 612 34.28 -26.89 -16.19
N SER A 613 34.24 -28.15 -16.63
CA SER A 613 33.67 -28.51 -17.95
C SER A 613 32.23 -28.01 -18.10
N ARG A 614 31.38 -28.27 -17.10
CA ARG A 614 29.97 -27.83 -17.11
C ARG A 614 29.84 -26.30 -17.13
N LEU A 615 30.72 -25.58 -16.45
CA LEU A 615 30.74 -24.12 -16.49
C LEU A 615 31.15 -23.58 -17.87
N GLN A 616 32.08 -24.22 -18.57
CA GLN A 616 32.43 -23.82 -19.95
C GLN A 616 31.29 -24.12 -20.93
N GLU A 617 30.57 -25.23 -20.77
CA GLU A 617 29.36 -25.53 -21.55
C GLU A 617 28.31 -24.43 -21.37
N LEU A 618 28.01 -24.03 -20.12
CA LEU A 618 27.05 -22.95 -19.83
C LEU A 618 27.49 -21.60 -20.38
N LYS A 619 28.80 -21.31 -20.40
CA LYS A 619 29.36 -20.07 -20.97
C LYS A 619 29.41 -20.07 -22.51
N ALA A 620 29.29 -21.23 -23.16
CA ALA A 620 29.21 -21.31 -24.62
C ALA A 620 27.82 -20.89 -25.14
N GLU A 621 26.79 -21.02 -24.31
CA GLU A 621 25.47 -20.43 -24.54
C GLU A 621 25.50 -18.93 -24.18
N ALA A 622 25.20 -18.07 -25.15
CA ALA A 622 25.17 -16.63 -24.93
C ALA A 622 23.93 -16.23 -24.09
N THR A 623 24.16 -15.49 -23.00
CA THR A 623 23.11 -14.82 -22.21
C THR A 623 23.41 -13.33 -22.10
N GLU A 624 22.38 -12.50 -22.23
CA GLU A 624 22.45 -11.05 -21.98
C GLU A 624 22.25 -10.72 -20.48
N ASN A 625 21.86 -11.71 -19.66
CA ASN A 625 21.58 -11.51 -18.24
C ASN A 625 22.90 -11.35 -17.46
N ARG A 626 23.20 -10.09 -17.11
CA ARG A 626 24.40 -9.70 -16.34
C ARG A 626 24.54 -10.44 -15.00
N ARG A 627 23.45 -10.92 -14.39
CA ARG A 627 23.51 -11.69 -13.13
C ARG A 627 23.96 -13.13 -13.36
N ILE A 628 23.55 -13.75 -14.47
CA ILE A 628 24.08 -15.05 -14.89
C ILE A 628 25.56 -14.92 -15.23
N GLN A 629 25.93 -13.91 -16.03
CA GLN A 629 27.34 -13.62 -16.34
C GLN A 629 28.19 -13.40 -15.09
N ALA A 630 27.74 -12.56 -14.15
CA ALA A 630 28.42 -12.34 -12.88
C ALA A 630 28.57 -13.63 -12.06
N SER A 631 27.53 -14.47 -12.03
CA SER A 631 27.56 -15.77 -11.37
C SER A 631 28.55 -16.74 -12.02
N GLN A 632 28.58 -16.80 -13.35
CA GLN A 632 29.54 -17.62 -14.10
C GLN A 632 30.98 -17.19 -13.76
N PHE A 633 31.27 -15.89 -13.72
CA PHE A 633 32.57 -15.36 -13.29
C PHE A 633 32.90 -15.74 -11.83
N LEU A 634 31.93 -15.73 -10.93
CA LEU A 634 32.14 -16.12 -9.53
C LEU A 634 32.44 -17.61 -9.37
N TYR A 635 31.70 -18.51 -10.05
CA TYR A 635 32.03 -19.93 -10.08
C TYR A 635 33.39 -20.20 -10.71
N GLU A 636 33.76 -19.47 -11.77
CA GLU A 636 35.10 -19.56 -12.35
C GLU A 636 36.17 -19.08 -11.36
N ALA A 637 35.88 -18.08 -10.52
CA ALA A 637 36.78 -17.60 -9.48
C ALA A 637 36.99 -18.66 -8.38
N VAL A 638 35.94 -19.40 -7.99
CA VAL A 638 36.06 -20.54 -7.06
C VAL A 638 36.97 -21.60 -7.65
N ILE A 639 36.75 -21.98 -8.91
CA ILE A 639 37.56 -23.00 -9.59
C ILE A 639 39.02 -22.56 -9.72
N ALA A 640 39.26 -21.32 -10.16
CA ALA A 640 40.61 -20.75 -10.26
C ALA A 640 41.34 -20.74 -8.91
N TYR A 641 40.63 -20.46 -7.81
CA TYR A 641 41.21 -20.54 -6.47
C TYR A 641 41.56 -21.99 -6.07
N LEU A 642 40.68 -22.96 -6.32
CA LEU A 642 40.93 -24.39 -6.04
C LEU A 642 42.10 -24.94 -6.88
N ASP A 643 42.24 -24.46 -8.13
CA ASP A 643 43.38 -24.73 -9.03
C ASP A 643 44.67 -23.95 -8.63
N LYS A 644 44.64 -23.21 -7.51
CA LYS A 644 45.76 -22.44 -6.93
C LYS A 644 46.22 -21.23 -7.76
N ASP A 645 45.31 -20.61 -8.51
CA ASP A 645 45.50 -19.32 -9.17
C ASP A 645 44.65 -18.21 -8.49
N PRO A 646 45.10 -17.67 -7.35
CA PRO A 646 44.39 -16.60 -6.65
C PRO A 646 44.39 -15.27 -7.42
N ALA A 647 45.36 -15.06 -8.33
CA ALA A 647 45.42 -13.84 -9.14
C ALA A 647 44.27 -13.81 -10.16
N LYS A 648 44.03 -14.93 -10.87
CA LYS A 648 42.87 -15.09 -11.74
C LYS A 648 41.56 -15.04 -10.94
N ALA A 649 41.49 -15.68 -9.77
CA ALA A 649 40.30 -15.63 -8.91
C ALA A 649 39.90 -14.18 -8.54
N VAL A 650 40.86 -13.35 -8.10
CA VAL A 650 40.61 -11.93 -7.77
C VAL A 650 40.14 -11.14 -9.00
N LEU A 651 40.75 -11.36 -10.17
CA LEU A 651 40.34 -10.70 -11.42
C LEU A 651 38.88 -11.03 -11.79
N LEU A 652 38.50 -12.30 -11.70
CA LEU A 652 37.14 -12.77 -12.00
C LEU A 652 36.10 -12.20 -11.01
N VAL A 653 36.45 -12.09 -9.72
CA VAL A 653 35.60 -11.41 -8.71
C VAL A 653 35.40 -9.92 -9.06
N HIS A 654 36.43 -9.23 -9.55
CA HIS A 654 36.29 -7.85 -10.04
C HIS A 654 35.43 -7.74 -11.30
N GLN A 655 35.52 -8.69 -12.24
CA GLN A 655 34.66 -8.75 -13.42
C GLN A 655 33.19 -8.98 -13.03
N ALA A 656 32.91 -9.90 -12.10
CA ALA A 656 31.57 -10.10 -11.56
C ALA A 656 31.03 -8.83 -10.88
N LYS A 657 31.86 -8.11 -10.10
CA LYS A 657 31.47 -6.84 -9.48
C LYS A 657 31.13 -5.76 -10.50
N ALA A 658 31.87 -5.67 -11.60
CA ALA A 658 31.64 -4.65 -12.64
C ALA A 658 30.30 -4.81 -13.39
N LEU A 659 29.69 -6.00 -13.34
CA LEU A 659 28.40 -6.29 -13.97
C LEU A 659 27.18 -5.96 -13.11
N LEU A 660 27.36 -5.86 -11.79
CA LEU A 660 26.27 -5.73 -10.82
C LEU A 660 26.20 -4.31 -10.21
N PRO A 661 25.00 -3.74 -10.04
CA PRO A 661 24.77 -2.55 -9.21
C PRO A 661 25.28 -2.72 -7.76
N GLU A 662 25.58 -1.64 -7.06
CA GLU A 662 26.24 -1.71 -5.74
C GLU A 662 25.37 -2.34 -4.64
N ASN A 663 24.05 -2.13 -4.66
CA ASN A 663 23.07 -2.83 -3.80
C ASN A 663 23.02 -4.34 -4.09
N GLU A 664 22.98 -4.72 -5.37
CA GLU A 664 22.99 -6.13 -5.79
C GLU A 664 24.29 -6.82 -5.38
N TRP A 665 25.43 -6.14 -5.57
CA TRP A 665 26.72 -6.58 -5.07
C TRP A 665 26.69 -6.72 -3.55
N ASN A 666 26.26 -5.69 -2.81
CA ASN A 666 26.28 -5.67 -1.34
C ASN A 666 25.42 -6.76 -0.69
N THR A 667 24.32 -7.19 -1.31
CA THR A 667 23.48 -8.29 -0.81
C THR A 667 24.24 -9.62 -0.82
N ASN A 668 24.95 -9.91 -1.91
CA ASN A 668 25.70 -11.17 -2.04
C ASN A 668 27.16 -11.02 -1.58
N LYS A 669 27.59 -9.78 -1.27
CA LYS A 669 28.94 -9.41 -0.84
C LYS A 669 29.39 -10.19 0.37
N GLN A 670 28.51 -10.57 1.30
CA GLN A 670 28.97 -11.38 2.43
C GLN A 670 29.50 -12.73 1.94
N ALA A 671 28.81 -13.42 1.03
CA ALA A 671 29.32 -14.66 0.47
C ALA A 671 30.43 -14.49 -0.58
N TYR A 672 30.49 -13.35 -1.27
CA TYR A 672 31.61 -13.03 -2.16
C TYR A 672 32.87 -12.62 -1.37
N LEU A 673 32.70 -11.97 -0.21
CA LEU A 673 33.74 -11.76 0.80
C LEU A 673 34.13 -13.08 1.43
N ASP A 674 33.18 -13.95 1.75
CA ASP A 674 33.49 -15.28 2.23
C ASP A 674 34.30 -16.05 1.17
N LEU A 675 33.94 -15.99 -0.12
CA LEU A 675 34.77 -16.54 -1.21
C LEU A 675 36.17 -15.92 -1.27
N TYR A 676 36.27 -14.59 -1.11
CA TYR A 676 37.54 -13.86 -1.10
C TYR A 676 38.40 -14.15 0.16
N GLN A 677 37.77 -14.44 1.31
CA GLN A 677 38.44 -14.81 2.56
C GLN A 677 38.81 -16.31 2.58
N LYS A 678 37.93 -17.18 2.05
CA LYS A 678 38.21 -18.59 1.71
C LYS A 678 39.38 -18.69 0.72
N ALA A 679 39.53 -17.70 -0.17
CA ALA A 679 40.67 -17.61 -1.09
C ALA A 679 42.02 -17.27 -0.40
N VAL A 680 42.02 -16.98 0.91
CA VAL A 680 43.17 -16.48 1.66
C VAL A 680 43.48 -17.32 2.92
N LEU A 681 42.50 -18.03 3.49
CA LEU A 681 42.64 -18.83 4.71
C LEU A 681 41.96 -20.20 4.58
N LEU A 682 42.66 -21.25 5.05
CA LEU A 682 42.26 -22.65 4.92
C LEU A 682 41.16 -23.10 5.92
N ASP A 683 40.44 -24.13 5.47
CA ASP A 683 39.46 -25.00 6.16
C ASP A 683 38.06 -24.48 6.52
N THR A 684 37.08 -25.30 6.08
CA THR A 684 35.62 -25.30 6.32
C THR A 684 34.72 -24.43 5.42
N PHE A 685 33.59 -25.05 5.02
CA PHE A 685 32.70 -24.62 3.92
C PHE A 685 31.32 -24.22 4.47
N PRO A 686 30.84 -22.99 4.22
CA PRO A 686 29.42 -22.64 4.21
C PRO A 686 28.92 -22.44 2.77
N ALA A 687 27.63 -22.71 2.56
CA ALA A 687 26.96 -22.71 1.26
C ALA A 687 27.03 -21.35 0.53
N LEU A 688 27.08 -21.41 -0.80
CA LEU A 688 26.93 -20.22 -1.66
C LEU A 688 25.46 -19.80 -1.68
N PRO A 689 25.13 -18.52 -1.43
CA PRO A 689 23.84 -17.96 -1.71
C PRO A 689 23.73 -17.69 -3.21
N TYR A 690 23.05 -18.59 -3.91
CA TYR A 690 22.30 -18.17 -5.08
C TYR A 690 20.96 -17.63 -4.58
N THR A 691 20.71 -16.33 -4.74
CA THR A 691 19.46 -15.83 -5.34
C THR A 691 19.48 -14.31 -5.46
N GLN A 692 19.37 -13.83 -6.70
CA GLN A 692 18.71 -12.57 -7.00
C GLN A 692 17.83 -12.77 -8.22
N ASN A 693 16.63 -13.29 -7.98
CA ASN A 693 15.56 -13.20 -8.94
C ASN A 693 14.76 -11.90 -8.69
N PRO A 694 14.75 -10.92 -9.62
CA PRO A 694 14.04 -9.66 -9.42
C PRO A 694 12.58 -9.74 -9.89
N LEU A 695 12.14 -10.87 -10.45
CA LEU A 695 10.75 -11.05 -10.90
C LEU A 695 9.76 -11.24 -9.75
N TYR A 696 10.15 -10.91 -8.51
CA TYR A 696 9.19 -10.51 -7.48
C TYR A 696 8.55 -9.14 -7.75
N THR A 697 8.12 -8.87 -8.99
CA THR A 697 6.91 -8.09 -9.19
C THR A 697 5.73 -9.06 -9.12
N PRO A 698 4.87 -8.98 -8.10
CA PRO A 698 3.49 -9.36 -8.33
C PRO A 698 3.00 -8.54 -9.52
N ASP A 699 2.37 -9.18 -10.50
CA ASP A 699 1.52 -8.45 -11.44
C ASP A 699 0.48 -7.68 -10.63
N PHE A 700 0.40 -6.37 -10.89
CA PHE A 700 -0.43 -5.39 -10.20
C PHE A 700 -1.11 -4.48 -11.22
#